data_AF-A0A835JI17-F1
#
_entry.id   AF-A0A835JI17-F1
#
_cell.length_a   1.000
_cell.length_b   1.000
_cell.length_c   1.000
_cell.angle_alpha   90.00
_cell.angle_beta   90.00
_cell.angle_gamma   90.00
#
_symmetry.space_group_name_H-M   'P 1'
#
loop_
_entity.id
_entity.type
_entity.pdbx_description
1 polymer ?
#
loop_
_entity_poly.entity_id
_entity_poly.type
_entity_poly.pdbx_seq_one_letter_code
_entity_poly.pdbx_strand_id
1 'polypeptide(L)'
;MAAMLRSLLTLLILFTLVFSHISEVSATTITFHNKCSHPVWPGVQPSAGKPLLARGGFKLPSNKAYTLNLPPLWSGRFWGRHGCSFDASGRGRCATGDCGGSLFCNGIGGTPPATLAEITLGNDQDFYDVSLVDGYNLAISITPFKGSGKCSYAGCVRDLNLMCPVGLQVRSKDNSRVVACKSACFAFNSPRYCCTGSFGTPQACKPTAYSKIFKAACPKAYSYAYDDPTSIATCTRGNYLLSIPFKPKLSPLAFLSTHPQNQPHQELPLNHQQQNICITNRSYWNKEIHDLCTKYRNVDEALRLLDHLRLRGYLPDPLNLSSIIHGLCDANRFNEAHQRLIIFLTSLCVPDERTCNILIARFLHSKDPFRTFNVIHRLIEFKPEFVPSLINYNRLIDQFCSVSLPNVAHRMLYDMISRGHCPNTVSYTTLVNGYCKIGEISDAYKLFDEMPEWGVVPNTLSYSLLIRGVLRKRDIERGRELMHVLFQGMRYEEDQSVNSAAFANLVDCLCREGLFNEVFMIAEEMPQGNRVNEDFAFGHLIDSLCKVGRSHGASRVVYIMRKKGFTPSIVSYNSIIHGLCKEGGCMRAYQLLEEGVGFGYFLSEYTYKVLVEALCQAMDLDKAREVLKAMLSKEGMDRTRIYNIYLRALCLMNNPTELLNVLVSMLQTNCPPDAITLNTVINGFCKMGRVEAALKVLNDMMTGKFSAPDAVTFTTIISGLLNVGRSSEARNLLLQMLEKGIAPGVVTYNAILRGLFKLQLTNEAMAVFDEMISDGVAAGSQTYSIIVEGLCESGQIDGAKKFWDEVIWPSKIHDDFVYAAILKGLCRSGHLNEAIHFLYELVDSGVNPNIVSYNIVIDRACSLGMTREAYQIVGEMQKNGLNPDAVTWRTLDKLHGHVKN
;
A
#
# COMPACT_ATOMS: atom_id res chain seq x y z
N MET A 1 -39.96 -67.49 -59.05
CA MET A 1 -40.23 -66.03 -59.00
C MET A 1 -41.14 -65.56 -57.86
N ALA A 2 -41.72 -66.43 -57.00
CA ALA A 2 -42.50 -66.00 -55.83
C ALA A 2 -41.74 -66.07 -54.49
N ALA A 3 -40.58 -66.74 -54.43
CA ALA A 3 -39.78 -66.89 -53.20
C ALA A 3 -38.76 -65.76 -52.96
N MET A 4 -38.22 -65.12 -54.01
CA MET A 4 -37.32 -63.96 -53.85
C MET A 4 -38.07 -62.66 -53.50
N LEU A 5 -39.36 -62.54 -53.86
CA LEU A 5 -40.13 -61.31 -53.61
C LEU A 5 -40.55 -61.17 -52.13
N ARG A 6 -40.81 -62.29 -51.44
CA ARG A 6 -41.13 -62.27 -50.00
C ARG A 6 -39.93 -61.92 -49.13
N SER A 7 -38.73 -62.41 -49.48
CA SER A 7 -37.49 -62.07 -48.77
C SER A 7 -37.13 -60.59 -48.93
N LEU A 8 -37.36 -60.00 -50.11
CA LEU A 8 -37.11 -58.57 -50.33
C LEU A 8 -38.14 -57.69 -49.63
N LEU A 9 -39.42 -58.08 -49.54
CA LEU A 9 -40.43 -57.29 -48.83
C LEU A 9 -40.23 -57.34 -47.30
N THR A 10 -39.84 -58.47 -46.73
CA THR A 10 -39.48 -58.54 -45.31
C THR A 10 -38.20 -57.77 -45.01
N LEU A 11 -37.22 -57.75 -45.93
CA LEU A 11 -36.03 -56.92 -45.76
C LEU A 11 -36.36 -55.43 -45.92
N LEU A 12 -37.27 -55.04 -46.82
CA LEU A 12 -37.68 -53.64 -47.00
C LEU A 12 -38.56 -53.13 -45.84
N ILE A 13 -39.38 -53.99 -45.21
CA ILE A 13 -40.14 -53.64 -44.01
C ILE A 13 -39.22 -53.60 -42.79
N LEU A 14 -38.21 -54.47 -42.69
CA LEU A 14 -37.18 -54.34 -41.65
C LEU A 14 -36.29 -53.11 -41.89
N PHE A 15 -35.99 -52.75 -43.14
CA PHE A 15 -35.22 -51.55 -43.46
C PHE A 15 -36.05 -50.28 -43.28
N THR A 16 -37.36 -50.30 -43.51
CA THR A 16 -38.24 -49.13 -43.26
C THR A 16 -38.71 -49.03 -41.80
N LEU A 17 -38.71 -50.12 -41.01
CA LEU A 17 -38.82 -50.06 -39.54
C LEU A 17 -37.50 -49.68 -38.86
N VAL A 18 -36.35 -49.86 -39.52
CA VAL A 18 -35.08 -49.24 -39.10
C VAL A 18 -34.97 -47.78 -39.56
N PHE A 19 -35.73 -47.37 -40.58
CA PHE A 19 -35.81 -45.97 -41.06
C PHE A 19 -37.08 -45.21 -40.64
N SER A 20 -37.75 -45.66 -39.57
CA SER A 20 -38.81 -44.88 -38.89
C SER A 20 -38.57 -44.74 -37.39
N HIS A 21 -37.31 -44.68 -36.97
CA HIS A 21 -36.97 -43.98 -35.73
C HIS A 21 -36.70 -42.51 -36.04
N ILE A 22 -37.79 -41.74 -35.93
CA ILE A 22 -37.90 -40.49 -35.18
C ILE A 22 -36.53 -39.86 -34.93
N SER A 23 -36.32 -38.67 -35.49
CA SER A 23 -35.29 -37.72 -35.08
C SER A 23 -35.16 -37.69 -33.55
N GLU A 24 -34.26 -38.51 -33.01
CA GLU A 24 -33.95 -38.49 -31.58
C GLU A 24 -33.22 -37.18 -31.33
N VAL A 25 -34.00 -36.19 -30.86
CA VAL A 25 -33.46 -34.98 -30.27
C VAL A 25 -32.67 -35.44 -29.04
N SER A 26 -31.36 -35.65 -29.23
CA SER A 26 -30.43 -36.03 -28.18
C SER A 26 -30.63 -35.10 -26.99
N ALA A 27 -31.03 -35.65 -25.84
CA ALA A 27 -31.23 -34.87 -24.63
C ALA A 27 -29.92 -34.15 -24.25
N THR A 28 -30.00 -32.83 -24.05
CA THR A 28 -28.86 -32.02 -23.62
C THR A 28 -28.51 -32.37 -22.18
N THR A 29 -27.25 -32.66 -21.91
CA THR A 29 -26.81 -32.99 -20.54
C THR A 29 -26.20 -31.77 -19.84
N ILE A 30 -26.52 -31.60 -18.56
CA ILE A 30 -25.82 -30.68 -17.66
C ILE A 30 -25.17 -31.45 -16.52
N THR A 31 -23.86 -31.31 -16.37
CA THR A 31 -23.07 -31.96 -15.33
C THR A 31 -22.70 -30.96 -14.26
N PHE A 32 -23.08 -31.23 -13.01
CA PHE A 32 -22.68 -30.46 -11.83
C PHE A 32 -21.40 -31.04 -11.29
N HIS A 33 -20.42 -30.20 -10.97
CA HIS A 33 -19.15 -30.63 -10.37
C HIS A 33 -18.88 -29.80 -9.10
N ASN A 34 -18.90 -30.48 -7.95
CA ASN A 34 -18.53 -29.88 -6.68
C ASN A 34 -17.01 -29.93 -6.50
N LYS A 35 -16.35 -28.78 -6.60
CA LYS A 35 -14.92 -28.57 -6.33
C LYS A 35 -14.65 -28.02 -4.93
N CYS A 36 -15.65 -27.87 -4.07
CA CYS A 36 -15.46 -27.51 -2.66
C CYS A 36 -14.85 -28.70 -1.91
N SER A 37 -14.12 -28.43 -0.82
CA SER A 37 -13.70 -29.44 0.18
C SER A 37 -14.85 -29.97 1.05
N HIS A 38 -16.06 -29.45 0.86
CA HIS A 38 -17.26 -29.76 1.64
C HIS A 38 -18.44 -30.07 0.71
N PRO A 39 -19.48 -30.78 1.17
CA PRO A 39 -20.69 -31.01 0.39
C PRO A 39 -21.41 -29.70 0.06
N VAL A 40 -22.00 -29.63 -1.13
CA VAL A 40 -22.90 -28.56 -1.55
C VAL A 40 -24.25 -29.14 -1.93
N TRP A 41 -25.30 -28.34 -1.87
CA TRP A 41 -26.66 -28.79 -2.16
C TRP A 41 -27.25 -27.98 -3.30
N PRO A 42 -27.05 -28.40 -4.57
CA PRO A 42 -27.68 -27.75 -5.69
C PRO A 42 -29.22 -27.76 -5.58
N GLY A 43 -29.84 -26.63 -5.92
CA GLY A 43 -31.28 -26.48 -6.14
C GLY A 43 -31.59 -26.38 -7.63
N VAL A 44 -32.76 -26.87 -8.02
CA VAL A 44 -33.26 -26.84 -9.40
C VAL A 44 -34.67 -26.26 -9.40
N GLN A 45 -34.86 -25.20 -10.17
CA GLN A 45 -36.18 -24.57 -10.35
C GLN A 45 -36.49 -24.49 -11.86
N PRO A 46 -37.47 -25.26 -12.36
CA PRO A 46 -37.90 -25.15 -13.74
C PRO A 46 -38.70 -23.85 -13.96
N SER A 47 -38.66 -23.32 -15.19
CA SER A 47 -39.59 -22.27 -15.62
C SER A 47 -41.03 -22.78 -15.63
N ALA A 48 -41.99 -21.86 -15.60
CA ALA A 48 -43.41 -22.21 -15.64
C ALA A 48 -43.74 -23.15 -16.82
N GLY A 49 -44.41 -24.27 -16.55
CA GLY A 49 -44.78 -25.27 -17.55
C GLY A 49 -43.68 -26.27 -17.95
N LYS A 50 -42.47 -26.21 -17.35
CA LYS A 50 -41.39 -27.19 -17.60
C LYS A 50 -41.33 -28.26 -16.50
N PRO A 51 -40.91 -29.50 -16.81
CA PRO A 51 -40.86 -30.59 -15.85
C PRO A 51 -39.81 -30.36 -14.75
N LEU A 52 -40.14 -30.75 -13.52
CA LEU A 52 -39.26 -30.69 -12.35
C LEU A 52 -38.20 -31.78 -12.41
N LEU A 53 -36.93 -31.38 -12.39
CA LEU A 53 -35.78 -32.31 -12.39
C LEU A 53 -35.26 -32.53 -10.97
N ALA A 54 -34.79 -33.74 -10.68
CA ALA A 54 -34.18 -34.13 -9.39
C ALA A 54 -35.00 -33.73 -8.15
N ARG A 55 -36.35 -33.76 -8.22
CA ARG A 55 -37.25 -33.30 -7.13
C ARG A 55 -36.94 -31.86 -6.64
N GLY A 56 -36.29 -31.05 -7.47
CA GLY A 56 -35.90 -29.68 -7.17
C GLY A 56 -34.58 -29.51 -6.42
N GLY A 57 -33.82 -30.56 -6.14
CA GLY A 57 -32.49 -30.43 -5.52
C GLY A 57 -31.87 -31.75 -5.07
N PHE A 58 -30.56 -31.75 -4.85
CA PHE A 58 -29.83 -32.95 -4.43
C PHE A 58 -28.59 -32.60 -3.59
N LYS A 59 -28.02 -33.58 -2.89
CA LYS A 59 -26.75 -33.45 -2.16
C LYS A 59 -25.60 -33.84 -3.09
N LEU A 60 -24.61 -32.98 -3.25
CA LEU A 60 -23.42 -33.23 -4.05
C LEU A 60 -22.17 -33.26 -3.16
N PRO A 61 -21.57 -34.44 -2.90
CA PRO A 61 -20.36 -34.56 -2.09
C PRO A 61 -19.15 -33.82 -2.68
N SER A 62 -18.15 -33.55 -1.84
CA SER A 62 -16.88 -32.92 -2.27
C SER A 62 -16.21 -33.72 -3.39
N ASN A 63 -15.70 -33.02 -4.42
CA ASN A 63 -14.98 -33.59 -5.57
C ASN A 63 -15.76 -34.65 -6.36
N LYS A 64 -17.10 -34.59 -6.33
CA LYS A 64 -17.98 -35.46 -7.11
C LYS A 64 -18.75 -34.68 -8.17
N ALA A 65 -19.14 -35.39 -9.22
CA ALA A 65 -19.97 -34.86 -10.28
C ALA A 65 -21.33 -35.58 -10.33
N TYR A 66 -22.36 -34.88 -10.76
CA TYR A 66 -23.72 -35.39 -10.92
C TYR A 66 -24.33 -34.84 -12.20
N THR A 67 -24.83 -35.71 -13.07
CA THR A 67 -25.32 -35.33 -14.40
C THR A 67 -26.85 -35.40 -14.46
N LEU A 68 -27.46 -34.36 -15.02
CA LEU A 68 -28.89 -34.28 -15.32
C LEU A 68 -29.11 -34.22 -16.83
N ASN A 69 -30.16 -34.91 -17.27
CA ASN A 69 -30.63 -34.84 -18.65
C ASN A 69 -31.74 -33.79 -18.72
N LEU A 70 -31.52 -32.75 -19.52
CA LEU A 70 -32.48 -31.68 -19.75
C LEU A 70 -33.37 -32.06 -20.93
N PRO A 71 -34.71 -32.05 -20.76
CA PRO A 71 -35.63 -32.25 -21.87
C PRO A 71 -35.45 -31.19 -22.97
N PRO A 72 -35.83 -31.48 -24.22
CA PRO A 72 -35.85 -30.47 -25.28
C PRO A 72 -36.63 -29.23 -24.88
N LEU A 73 -36.11 -28.05 -25.26
CA LEU A 73 -36.70 -26.75 -24.92
C LEU A 73 -36.85 -26.49 -23.41
N TRP A 74 -36.11 -27.21 -22.55
CA TRP A 74 -36.17 -26.96 -21.11
C TRP A 74 -35.52 -25.61 -20.78
N SER A 75 -36.16 -24.89 -19.85
CA SER A 75 -35.59 -23.69 -19.27
C SER A 75 -35.80 -23.68 -17.76
N GLY A 76 -34.84 -23.10 -17.05
CA GLY A 76 -34.88 -23.04 -15.60
C GLY A 76 -33.58 -22.52 -14.99
N ARG A 77 -33.55 -22.56 -13.66
CA ARG A 77 -32.51 -21.99 -12.81
C ARG A 77 -31.89 -23.05 -11.93
N PHE A 78 -30.59 -22.87 -11.70
CA PHE A 78 -29.80 -23.67 -10.77
C PHE A 78 -29.08 -22.76 -9.80
N TRP A 79 -28.91 -23.20 -8.55
CA TRP A 79 -28.08 -22.49 -7.57
C TRP A 79 -27.47 -23.46 -6.59
N GLY A 80 -26.42 -23.03 -5.89
CA GLY A 80 -25.79 -23.79 -4.82
C GLY A 80 -26.28 -23.34 -3.45
N ARG A 81 -26.46 -24.29 -2.54
CA ARG A 81 -26.71 -24.03 -1.11
C ARG A 81 -25.52 -24.43 -0.26
N HIS A 82 -25.19 -23.59 0.71
CA HIS A 82 -24.04 -23.75 1.60
C HIS A 82 -24.48 -23.83 3.06
N GLY A 83 -23.71 -24.55 3.88
CA GLY A 83 -23.96 -24.67 5.33
C GLY A 83 -25.30 -25.31 5.67
N CYS A 84 -25.72 -26.32 4.90
CA CYS A 84 -26.98 -27.01 5.11
C CYS A 84 -26.88 -28.13 6.14
N SER A 85 -27.89 -28.25 7.00
CA SER A 85 -28.10 -29.41 7.87
C SER A 85 -29.52 -29.93 7.63
N PHE A 86 -29.64 -31.21 7.25
CA PHE A 86 -30.90 -31.89 7.00
C PHE A 86 -30.99 -33.16 7.84
N ASP A 87 -32.17 -33.45 8.38
CA ASP A 87 -32.47 -34.70 9.05
C ASP A 87 -32.67 -35.87 8.05
N ALA A 88 -32.90 -37.08 8.59
CA ALA A 88 -33.14 -38.27 7.78
C ALA A 88 -34.40 -38.19 6.90
N SER A 89 -35.34 -37.28 7.20
CA SER A 89 -36.55 -37.01 6.41
C SER A 89 -36.33 -35.96 5.30
N GLY A 90 -35.16 -35.32 5.27
CA GLY A 90 -34.81 -34.27 4.32
C GLY A 90 -35.29 -32.87 4.72
N ARG A 91 -35.72 -32.65 5.97
CA ARG A 91 -36.06 -31.32 6.53
C ARG A 91 -34.87 -30.72 7.25
N GLY A 92 -34.69 -29.41 7.16
CA GLY A 92 -33.46 -28.77 7.61
C GLY A 92 -33.41 -27.27 7.35
N ARG A 93 -32.20 -26.71 7.36
CA ARG A 93 -31.96 -25.30 7.02
C ARG A 93 -30.59 -25.15 6.37
N CYS A 94 -30.49 -24.26 5.39
CA CYS A 94 -29.23 -23.83 4.79
C CYS A 94 -28.85 -22.42 5.25
N ALA A 95 -27.55 -22.14 5.33
CA ALA A 95 -27.05 -20.81 5.68
C ALA A 95 -27.31 -19.78 4.56
N THR A 96 -27.20 -20.21 3.30
CA THR A 96 -27.46 -19.36 2.12
C THR A 96 -28.15 -20.16 1.01
N GLY A 97 -28.97 -19.48 0.21
CA GLY A 97 -29.72 -20.09 -0.90
C GLY A 97 -30.81 -21.09 -0.48
N ASP A 98 -31.24 -21.10 0.79
CA ASP A 98 -32.22 -22.07 1.27
C ASP A 98 -33.54 -22.01 0.49
N CYS A 99 -34.25 -23.13 0.37
CA CYS A 99 -35.53 -23.23 -0.34
C CYS A 99 -36.62 -23.79 0.59
N GLY A 100 -36.92 -23.03 1.65
CA GLY A 100 -37.97 -23.38 2.62
C GLY A 100 -37.61 -24.53 3.56
N GLY A 101 -36.31 -24.79 3.78
CA GLY A 101 -35.86 -25.80 4.76
C GLY A 101 -36.06 -27.25 4.32
N SER A 102 -36.12 -27.50 3.01
CA SER A 102 -36.22 -28.84 2.43
C SER A 102 -35.00 -29.17 1.56
N LEU A 103 -34.50 -30.40 1.67
CA LEU A 103 -33.44 -30.92 0.80
C LEU A 103 -33.87 -30.87 -0.67
N PHE A 104 -35.12 -31.26 -0.92
CA PHE A 104 -35.77 -31.24 -2.23
C PHE A 104 -36.65 -29.99 -2.33
N CYS A 105 -36.25 -29.02 -3.14
CA CYS A 105 -36.94 -27.72 -3.21
C CYS A 105 -38.34 -27.80 -3.83
N ASN A 106 -38.70 -28.89 -4.52
CA ASN A 106 -40.01 -29.10 -5.14
C ASN A 106 -40.49 -27.92 -6.02
N GLY A 107 -39.54 -27.20 -6.67
CA GLY A 107 -39.84 -26.04 -7.53
C GLY A 107 -39.82 -24.68 -6.83
N ILE A 108 -39.57 -24.62 -5.52
CA ILE A 108 -39.35 -23.38 -4.78
C ILE A 108 -37.95 -22.83 -5.11
N GLY A 109 -37.86 -21.54 -5.44
CA GLY A 109 -36.59 -20.87 -5.72
C GLY A 109 -35.71 -20.69 -4.46
N GLY A 110 -34.43 -20.40 -4.67
CA GLY A 110 -33.51 -20.10 -3.57
C GLY A 110 -33.82 -18.75 -2.92
N THR A 111 -33.79 -18.70 -1.59
CA THR A 111 -33.92 -17.45 -0.83
C THR A 111 -32.65 -16.60 -1.01
N PRO A 112 -32.76 -15.33 -1.47
CA PRO A 112 -31.61 -14.44 -1.59
C PRO A 112 -30.86 -14.23 -0.25
N PRO A 113 -29.53 -14.12 -0.25
CA PRO A 113 -28.67 -14.06 -1.43
C PRO A 113 -28.35 -15.41 -2.06
N ALA A 114 -28.52 -15.51 -3.39
CA ALA A 114 -28.23 -16.72 -4.14
C ALA A 114 -27.67 -16.38 -5.53
N THR A 115 -26.53 -16.99 -5.88
CA THR A 115 -25.99 -16.93 -7.25
C THR A 115 -26.78 -17.89 -8.13
N LEU A 116 -27.43 -17.35 -9.16
CA LEU A 116 -28.28 -18.12 -10.06
C LEU A 116 -27.56 -18.42 -11.37
N ALA A 117 -27.65 -19.66 -11.83
CA ALA A 117 -27.23 -20.11 -13.15
C ALA A 117 -28.48 -20.41 -13.96
N GLU A 118 -28.72 -19.65 -15.03
CA GLU A 118 -29.92 -19.77 -15.85
C GLU A 118 -29.58 -20.40 -17.20
N ILE A 119 -30.48 -21.24 -17.70
CA ILE A 119 -30.37 -21.82 -19.04
C ILE A 119 -31.74 -21.91 -19.69
N THR A 120 -31.79 -21.62 -20.98
CA THR A 120 -32.93 -21.79 -21.86
C THR A 120 -32.46 -22.51 -23.11
N LEU A 121 -32.87 -23.78 -23.25
CA LEU A 121 -32.56 -24.56 -24.44
C LEU A 121 -33.49 -24.14 -25.58
N GLY A 122 -32.92 -23.85 -26.74
CA GLY A 122 -33.66 -23.48 -27.95
C GLY A 122 -33.62 -24.58 -29.00
N ASN A 123 -34.37 -24.40 -30.10
CA ASN A 123 -34.31 -25.32 -31.24
C ASN A 123 -32.96 -25.22 -31.98
N ASP A 124 -32.46 -23.99 -32.15
CA ASP A 124 -31.24 -23.70 -32.91
C ASP A 124 -30.12 -23.07 -32.06
N GLN A 125 -30.49 -22.40 -30.96
CA GLN A 125 -29.54 -21.70 -30.09
C GLN A 125 -30.01 -21.72 -28.65
N ASP A 126 -29.12 -22.14 -27.76
CA ASP A 126 -29.31 -22.16 -26.32
C ASP A 126 -28.76 -20.85 -25.72
N PHE A 127 -29.47 -20.32 -24.73
CA PHE A 127 -29.08 -19.13 -23.97
C PHE A 127 -28.79 -19.52 -22.53
N TYR A 128 -27.68 -19.04 -21.98
CA TYR A 128 -27.33 -19.30 -20.59
C TYR A 128 -26.52 -18.14 -20.01
N ASP A 129 -26.70 -17.93 -18.71
CA ASP A 129 -26.05 -16.87 -17.97
C ASP A 129 -25.89 -17.24 -16.49
N VAL A 130 -25.15 -16.39 -15.78
CA VAL A 130 -25.07 -16.42 -14.32
C VAL A 130 -25.45 -15.06 -13.81
N SER A 131 -26.41 -15.02 -12.89
CA SER A 131 -27.00 -13.81 -12.34
C SER A 131 -26.68 -13.60 -10.87
N LEU A 132 -26.28 -12.35 -10.58
CA LEU A 132 -25.99 -11.82 -9.25
C LEU A 132 -27.07 -10.82 -8.80
N VAL A 133 -28.17 -10.71 -9.54
CA VAL A 133 -29.29 -9.80 -9.24
C VAL A 133 -29.93 -10.18 -7.90
N ASP A 134 -29.99 -11.47 -7.60
CA ASP A 134 -30.46 -12.01 -6.31
C ASP A 134 -29.33 -12.14 -5.27
N GLY A 135 -28.19 -11.51 -5.53
CA GLY A 135 -27.01 -11.52 -4.67
C GLY A 135 -26.05 -12.67 -4.98
N TYR A 136 -25.01 -12.77 -4.16
CA TYR A 136 -23.93 -13.74 -4.34
C TYR A 136 -23.78 -14.61 -3.10
N ASN A 137 -23.64 -15.92 -3.27
CA ASN A 137 -23.32 -16.81 -2.15
C ASN A 137 -22.19 -17.79 -2.48
N LEU A 138 -22.21 -18.39 -3.67
CA LEU A 138 -21.21 -19.34 -4.13
C LEU A 138 -20.76 -18.97 -5.55
N ALA A 139 -19.46 -19.16 -5.84
CA ALA A 139 -18.93 -18.97 -7.19
C ALA A 139 -19.48 -20.03 -8.14
N ILE A 140 -20.41 -19.68 -9.02
CA ILE A 140 -20.97 -20.60 -10.01
C ILE A 140 -20.52 -20.19 -11.42
N SER A 141 -20.22 -21.18 -12.25
CA SER A 141 -19.97 -21.01 -13.68
C SER A 141 -20.66 -22.08 -14.51
N ILE A 142 -21.20 -21.69 -15.67
CA ILE A 142 -21.70 -22.58 -16.72
C ILE A 142 -20.69 -22.57 -17.86
N THR A 143 -20.16 -23.73 -18.23
CA THR A 143 -19.24 -23.88 -19.36
C THR A 143 -19.81 -24.88 -20.38
N PRO A 144 -20.13 -24.47 -21.61
CA PRO A 144 -20.54 -25.40 -22.65
C PRO A 144 -19.35 -26.24 -23.14
N PHE A 145 -19.62 -27.48 -23.53
CA PHE A 145 -18.69 -28.38 -24.20
C PHE A 145 -19.43 -29.19 -25.28
N LYS A 146 -18.72 -29.60 -26.33
CA LYS A 146 -19.28 -30.31 -27.50
C LYS A 146 -20.37 -29.56 -28.31
N GLY A 147 -20.64 -28.29 -28.00
CA GLY A 147 -21.51 -27.41 -28.81
C GLY A 147 -20.73 -26.57 -29.81
N SER A 148 -21.43 -25.97 -30.76
CA SER A 148 -20.87 -25.09 -31.80
C SER A 148 -21.41 -23.65 -31.69
N GLY A 149 -20.72 -22.68 -32.29
CA GLY A 149 -21.07 -21.24 -32.18
C GLY A 149 -20.24 -20.50 -31.13
N LYS A 150 -20.75 -19.37 -30.60
CA LYS A 150 -20.06 -18.49 -29.62
C LYS A 150 -20.12 -19.05 -28.19
N CYS A 151 -19.86 -20.35 -28.04
CA CYS A 151 -19.90 -21.09 -26.78
C CYS A 151 -18.81 -20.59 -25.82
N SER A 152 -19.14 -19.66 -24.94
CA SER A 152 -18.22 -19.06 -23.97
C SER A 152 -18.72 -19.32 -22.55
N TYR A 153 -17.84 -19.48 -21.57
CA TYR A 153 -18.31 -19.66 -20.20
C TYR A 153 -19.06 -18.41 -19.69
N ALA A 154 -20.12 -18.63 -18.90
CA ALA A 154 -20.81 -17.60 -18.11
C ALA A 154 -20.56 -17.88 -16.63
N GLY A 155 -20.35 -16.83 -15.82
CA GLY A 155 -20.07 -17.03 -14.39
C GLY A 155 -19.12 -16.02 -13.77
N CYS A 156 -18.95 -16.15 -12.46
CA CYS A 156 -17.99 -15.36 -11.71
C CYS A 156 -16.74 -16.17 -11.33
N VAL A 157 -15.57 -15.60 -11.63
CA VAL A 157 -14.26 -16.23 -11.40
C VAL A 157 -13.69 -15.88 -10.02
N ARG A 158 -14.21 -14.82 -9.39
CA ARG A 158 -13.78 -14.32 -8.07
C ARG A 158 -14.80 -14.65 -7.00
N ASP A 159 -14.31 -14.85 -5.78
CA ASP A 159 -15.17 -14.96 -4.61
C ASP A 159 -15.60 -13.56 -4.15
N LEU A 160 -16.84 -13.17 -4.47
CA LEU A 160 -17.36 -11.86 -4.07
C LEU A 160 -17.55 -11.75 -2.56
N ASN A 161 -17.59 -12.85 -1.81
CA ASN A 161 -17.67 -12.79 -0.36
C ASN A 161 -16.44 -12.10 0.26
N LEU A 162 -15.26 -12.21 -0.38
CA LEU A 162 -14.02 -11.58 0.08
C LEU A 162 -13.98 -10.07 -0.13
N MET A 163 -14.77 -9.54 -1.07
CA MET A 163 -14.77 -8.12 -1.44
C MET A 163 -16.15 -7.48 -1.35
N CYS A 164 -17.09 -8.15 -0.65
CA CYS A 164 -18.45 -7.66 -0.48
C CYS A 164 -18.44 -6.38 0.36
N PRO A 165 -19.03 -5.26 -0.11
CA PRO A 165 -19.13 -4.03 0.67
C PRO A 165 -19.83 -4.26 2.01
N VAL A 166 -19.38 -3.59 3.07
CA VAL A 166 -19.86 -3.81 4.45
C VAL A 166 -21.39 -3.77 4.56
N GLY A 167 -22.04 -2.82 3.88
CA GLY A 167 -23.50 -2.69 3.87
C GLY A 167 -24.28 -3.82 3.15
N LEU A 168 -23.60 -4.70 2.42
CA LEU A 168 -24.18 -5.82 1.67
C LEU A 168 -23.79 -7.19 2.24
N GLN A 169 -22.92 -7.27 3.25
CA GLN A 169 -22.41 -8.55 3.76
C GLN A 169 -23.50 -9.35 4.49
N VAL A 170 -23.58 -10.64 4.19
CA VAL A 170 -24.25 -11.66 5.01
C VAL A 170 -23.17 -12.52 5.63
N ARG A 171 -23.10 -12.52 6.96
CA ARG A 171 -22.06 -13.22 7.71
C ARG A 171 -22.56 -14.54 8.27
N SER A 172 -21.63 -15.45 8.55
CA SER A 172 -21.91 -16.71 9.24
C SER A 172 -22.50 -16.48 10.63
N LYS A 173 -23.08 -17.52 11.24
CA LYS A 173 -23.74 -17.40 12.56
C LYS A 173 -22.79 -16.94 13.68
N ASP A 174 -21.52 -17.27 13.56
CA ASP A 174 -20.39 -16.88 14.41
C ASP A 174 -19.73 -15.55 13.97
N ASN A 175 -20.27 -14.89 12.95
CA ASN A 175 -19.84 -13.61 12.40
C ASN A 175 -18.38 -13.53 11.85
N SER A 176 -17.66 -14.65 11.90
CA SER A 176 -16.25 -14.82 11.56
C SER A 176 -15.93 -14.64 10.07
N ARG A 177 -16.89 -14.96 9.18
CA ARG A 177 -16.71 -14.86 7.72
C ARG A 177 -17.97 -14.38 7.01
N VAL A 178 -17.77 -13.68 5.89
CA VAL A 178 -18.85 -13.35 4.96
C VAL A 178 -19.20 -14.63 4.19
N VAL A 179 -20.45 -15.09 4.31
CA VAL A 179 -20.96 -16.32 3.66
C VAL A 179 -21.80 -16.03 2.41
N ALA A 180 -22.25 -14.78 2.27
CA ALA A 180 -22.96 -14.28 1.11
C ALA A 180 -22.88 -12.74 1.03
N CYS A 181 -23.18 -12.19 -0.13
CA CYS A 181 -23.30 -10.76 -0.39
C CYS A 181 -24.69 -10.45 -0.95
N LYS A 182 -25.45 -9.58 -0.29
CA LYS A 182 -26.75 -9.08 -0.75
C LYS A 182 -26.59 -8.30 -2.04
N SER A 183 -27.59 -8.35 -2.91
CA SER A 183 -27.70 -7.38 -4.01
C SER A 183 -28.14 -6.02 -3.47
N ALA A 184 -27.88 -4.96 -4.25
CA ALA A 184 -28.32 -3.61 -3.88
C ALA A 184 -29.85 -3.52 -3.78
N CYS A 185 -30.59 -4.23 -4.64
CA CYS A 185 -32.04 -4.33 -4.52
C CYS A 185 -32.47 -4.93 -3.19
N PHE A 186 -31.89 -6.07 -2.81
CA PHE A 186 -32.24 -6.75 -1.57
C PHE A 186 -31.83 -5.97 -0.30
N ALA A 187 -30.74 -5.21 -0.36
CA ALA A 187 -30.27 -4.43 0.79
C ALA A 187 -31.04 -3.12 1.00
N PHE A 188 -31.42 -2.42 -0.08
CA PHE A 188 -31.99 -1.07 -0.01
C PHE A 188 -33.47 -0.99 -0.36
N ASN A 189 -34.06 -2.04 -0.94
CA ASN A 189 -35.48 -2.16 -1.29
C ASN A 189 -36.09 -0.89 -1.92
N SER A 190 -35.36 -0.28 -2.87
CA SER A 190 -35.77 0.96 -3.53
C SER A 190 -35.99 0.73 -5.02
N PRO A 191 -36.99 1.39 -5.64
CA PRO A 191 -37.30 1.24 -7.07
C PRO A 191 -36.10 1.44 -7.99
N ARG A 192 -35.18 2.33 -7.61
CA ARG A 192 -33.94 2.60 -8.35
C ARG A 192 -32.96 1.42 -8.36
N TYR A 193 -32.82 0.71 -7.24
CA TYR A 193 -31.88 -0.43 -7.12
C TYR A 193 -32.50 -1.74 -7.62
N CYS A 194 -33.83 -1.85 -7.55
CA CYS A 194 -34.57 -3.01 -8.02
C CYS A 194 -35.02 -2.92 -9.48
N CYS A 195 -34.75 -1.81 -10.18
CA CYS A 195 -35.26 -1.54 -11.52
C CYS A 195 -36.78 -1.71 -11.62
N THR A 196 -37.54 -1.16 -10.67
CA THR A 196 -39.01 -1.22 -10.65
C THR A 196 -39.64 0.16 -10.76
N GLY A 197 -40.95 0.23 -11.06
CA GLY A 197 -41.68 1.49 -11.21
C GLY A 197 -41.10 2.37 -12.33
N SER A 198 -40.76 3.62 -12.02
CA SER A 198 -40.17 4.58 -12.98
C SER A 198 -38.77 4.19 -13.49
N PHE A 199 -38.11 3.23 -12.84
CA PHE A 199 -36.83 2.65 -13.27
C PHE A 199 -37.02 1.28 -13.95
N GLY A 200 -38.24 0.95 -14.37
CA GLY A 200 -38.58 -0.35 -14.97
C GLY A 200 -38.18 -0.52 -16.43
N THR A 201 -37.47 0.41 -17.05
CA THR A 201 -37.05 0.31 -18.47
C THR A 201 -35.52 0.27 -18.59
N PRO A 202 -34.96 -0.33 -19.66
CA PRO A 202 -33.51 -0.35 -19.89
C PRO A 202 -32.87 1.04 -19.96
N GLN A 203 -33.61 2.06 -20.42
CA GLN A 203 -33.14 3.44 -20.51
C GLN A 203 -33.10 4.13 -19.13
N ALA A 204 -34.02 3.76 -18.24
CA ALA A 204 -34.15 4.36 -16.91
C ALA A 204 -33.32 3.65 -15.85
N CYS A 205 -33.23 2.31 -15.88
CA CYS A 205 -32.39 1.57 -14.92
C CYS A 205 -30.93 1.55 -15.35
N LYS A 206 -30.15 2.45 -14.75
CA LYS A 206 -28.70 2.55 -14.99
C LYS A 206 -27.90 1.79 -13.92
N PRO A 207 -26.71 1.27 -14.27
CA PRO A 207 -25.86 0.59 -13.31
C PRO A 207 -25.48 1.52 -12.14
N THR A 208 -25.69 1.03 -10.93
CA THR A 208 -25.41 1.75 -9.68
C THR A 208 -23.97 1.52 -9.24
N ALA A 209 -23.50 2.27 -8.24
CA ALA A 209 -22.16 2.05 -7.68
C ALA A 209 -21.96 0.58 -7.22
N TYR A 210 -23.00 -0.04 -6.65
CA TYR A 210 -22.96 -1.42 -6.17
C TYR A 210 -22.95 -2.45 -7.31
N SER A 211 -23.79 -2.29 -8.34
CA SER A 211 -23.78 -3.24 -9.47
C SER A 211 -22.48 -3.14 -10.27
N LYS A 212 -21.87 -1.95 -10.37
CA LYS A 212 -20.54 -1.78 -10.98
C LYS A 212 -19.44 -2.56 -10.25
N ILE A 213 -19.50 -2.68 -8.91
CA ILE A 213 -18.54 -3.47 -8.13
C ILE A 213 -18.63 -4.95 -8.51
N PHE A 214 -19.85 -5.50 -8.54
CA PHE A 214 -20.06 -6.90 -8.94
C PHE A 214 -19.71 -7.12 -10.40
N LYS A 215 -20.00 -6.17 -11.29
CA LYS A 215 -19.64 -6.25 -12.70
C LYS A 215 -18.13 -6.23 -12.95
N ALA A 216 -17.40 -5.39 -12.22
CA ALA A 216 -15.94 -5.32 -12.31
C ALA A 216 -15.27 -6.63 -11.86
N ALA A 217 -15.83 -7.27 -10.83
CA ALA A 217 -15.32 -8.53 -10.32
C ALA A 217 -15.79 -9.76 -11.11
N CYS A 218 -16.98 -9.70 -11.73
CA CYS A 218 -17.59 -10.74 -12.54
C CYS A 218 -18.08 -10.18 -13.90
N PRO A 219 -17.18 -9.89 -14.87
CA PRO A 219 -17.57 -9.26 -16.13
C PRO A 219 -18.57 -10.06 -16.98
N LYS A 220 -18.58 -11.39 -16.81
CA LYS A 220 -19.44 -12.35 -17.52
C LYS A 220 -20.63 -12.85 -16.71
N ALA A 221 -21.05 -12.07 -15.71
CA ALA A 221 -22.25 -12.32 -14.93
C ALA A 221 -23.13 -11.06 -14.92
N TYR A 222 -24.44 -11.27 -14.78
CA TYR A 222 -25.39 -10.18 -14.59
C TYR A 222 -25.18 -9.52 -13.23
N SER A 223 -25.01 -8.21 -13.23
CA SER A 223 -24.87 -7.40 -12.01
C SER A 223 -26.13 -6.60 -11.66
N TYR A 224 -27.05 -6.41 -12.62
CA TYR A 224 -28.38 -5.79 -12.46
C TYR A 224 -29.31 -6.26 -13.60
N ALA A 225 -30.62 -5.96 -13.52
CA ALA A 225 -31.64 -6.58 -14.38
C ALA A 225 -31.50 -6.38 -15.91
N TYR A 226 -30.79 -5.34 -16.40
CA TYR A 226 -30.64 -5.03 -17.83
C TYR A 226 -29.17 -5.05 -18.29
N ASP A 227 -28.36 -5.93 -17.70
CA ASP A 227 -26.92 -6.10 -17.99
C ASP A 227 -26.66 -7.09 -19.14
N ASP A 228 -27.41 -6.97 -20.23
CA ASP A 228 -27.49 -7.98 -21.30
C ASP A 228 -26.24 -8.09 -22.22
N PRO A 229 -25.57 -6.99 -22.65
CA PRO A 229 -24.61 -7.05 -23.78
C PRO A 229 -23.37 -7.92 -23.55
N THR A 230 -23.04 -8.23 -22.29
CA THR A 230 -21.80 -8.94 -21.91
C THR A 230 -22.03 -10.15 -20.99
N SER A 231 -23.28 -10.40 -20.58
CA SER A 231 -23.62 -11.39 -19.55
C SER A 231 -24.41 -12.58 -20.07
N ILE A 232 -25.06 -12.46 -21.23
CA ILE A 232 -25.72 -13.58 -21.91
C ILE A 232 -24.72 -14.28 -22.81
N ALA A 233 -24.57 -15.59 -22.65
CA ALA A 233 -23.82 -16.42 -23.55
C ALA A 233 -24.77 -17.32 -24.37
N THR A 234 -24.38 -17.58 -25.62
CA THR A 234 -25.12 -18.47 -26.51
C THR A 234 -24.28 -19.65 -26.94
N CYS A 235 -24.90 -20.79 -27.19
CA CYS A 235 -24.23 -21.97 -27.73
C CYS A 235 -25.26 -22.80 -28.50
N THR A 236 -24.84 -23.50 -29.55
CA THR A 236 -25.73 -24.35 -30.34
C THR A 236 -25.42 -25.81 -30.02
N ARG A 237 -26.43 -26.56 -29.57
CA ARG A 237 -26.37 -28.01 -29.31
C ARG A 237 -25.22 -28.41 -28.39
N GLY A 238 -25.01 -27.64 -27.32
CA GLY A 238 -23.96 -27.88 -26.34
C GLY A 238 -24.41 -28.82 -25.22
N ASN A 239 -23.45 -29.48 -24.57
CA ASN A 239 -23.61 -30.00 -23.21
C ASN A 239 -22.99 -29.02 -22.22
N TYR A 240 -23.44 -28.99 -20.97
CA TYR A 240 -23.08 -27.93 -20.03
C TYR A 240 -22.41 -28.48 -18.77
N LEU A 241 -21.33 -27.83 -18.33
CA LEU A 241 -20.65 -28.12 -17.07
C LEU A 241 -20.88 -26.96 -16.10
N LEU A 242 -21.57 -27.24 -15.00
CA LEU A 242 -21.79 -26.31 -13.90
C LEU A 242 -20.81 -26.63 -12.76
N SER A 243 -19.89 -25.72 -12.46
CA SER A 243 -18.86 -25.90 -11.42
C SER A 243 -19.15 -25.09 -10.15
N ILE A 244 -19.00 -25.70 -8.96
CA ILE A 244 -19.22 -25.08 -7.63
C ILE A 244 -18.07 -25.46 -6.66
N PRO A 245 -17.14 -24.56 -6.28
CA PRO A 245 -16.89 -23.26 -6.85
C PRO A 245 -15.99 -23.39 -8.07
N PHE A 246 -16.11 -22.47 -9.02
CA PHE A 246 -15.13 -22.38 -10.10
C PHE A 246 -13.85 -21.68 -9.60
N LYS A 247 -12.82 -22.45 -9.25
CA LYS A 247 -11.42 -21.96 -9.20
C LYS A 247 -10.72 -22.36 -10.50
N PRO A 248 -10.33 -21.44 -11.40
CA PRO A 248 -9.34 -21.78 -12.41
C PRO A 248 -8.03 -22.16 -11.69
N LYS A 249 -7.22 -23.06 -12.26
CA LYS A 249 -5.82 -23.19 -11.83
C LYS A 249 -5.17 -21.81 -12.04
N LEU A 250 -4.93 -21.07 -10.96
CA LEU A 250 -4.18 -19.82 -11.02
C LEU A 250 -2.69 -20.17 -11.16
N SER A 251 -2.15 -19.94 -12.35
CA SER A 251 -0.77 -19.47 -12.52
C SER A 251 -0.59 -18.15 -11.73
N PRO A 252 0.61 -17.84 -11.22
CA PRO A 252 0.84 -16.71 -10.31
C PRO A 252 0.62 -15.36 -11.01
N LEU A 253 -0.62 -14.91 -11.00
CA LEU A 253 -1.14 -13.70 -11.61
C LEU A 253 -2.44 -13.34 -10.89
N ALA A 254 -2.34 -12.68 -9.73
CA ALA A 254 -3.33 -11.71 -9.22
C ALA A 254 -3.03 -11.33 -7.76
N PHE A 255 -2.02 -10.49 -7.55
CA PHE A 255 -2.02 -9.55 -6.42
C PHE A 255 -1.26 -8.30 -6.83
N LEU A 256 -1.97 -7.17 -6.85
CA LEU A 256 -1.58 -5.83 -6.42
C LEU A 256 -2.44 -4.80 -7.16
N SER A 257 -3.35 -4.16 -6.44
CA SER A 257 -3.41 -2.70 -6.40
C SER A 257 -4.42 -2.26 -5.35
N THR A 258 -3.87 -1.80 -4.23
CA THR A 258 -4.45 -0.75 -3.40
C THR A 258 -4.18 0.60 -4.06
N HIS A 259 -5.23 1.41 -4.23
CA HIS A 259 -5.22 2.82 -4.64
C HIS A 259 -4.51 3.73 -3.60
N PRO A 260 -4.06 4.96 -3.96
CA PRO A 260 -4.96 6.14 -3.94
C PRO A 260 -4.77 7.22 -5.04
N GLN A 261 -5.94 7.69 -5.52
CA GLN A 261 -6.40 9.08 -5.78
C GLN A 261 -6.11 9.89 -7.07
N ASN A 262 -7.25 10.38 -7.61
CA ASN A 262 -7.59 11.70 -8.18
C ASN A 262 -7.06 12.15 -9.57
N GLN A 263 -7.93 12.10 -10.59
CA GLN A 263 -8.59 13.27 -11.23
C GLN A 263 -9.55 12.82 -12.36
N PRO A 264 -10.62 13.56 -12.68
CA PRO A 264 -11.56 13.23 -13.75
C PRO A 264 -11.03 13.76 -15.09
N HIS A 265 -10.53 12.88 -15.96
CA HIS A 265 -10.22 13.23 -17.35
C HIS A 265 -11.35 12.75 -18.27
N GLN A 266 -11.90 13.69 -19.01
CA GLN A 266 -12.92 13.52 -20.05
C GLN A 266 -12.52 12.43 -21.05
N GLU A 267 -13.42 11.48 -21.32
CA GLU A 267 -13.35 10.65 -22.51
C GLU A 267 -13.60 11.52 -23.75
N LEU A 268 -12.57 11.68 -24.59
CA LEU A 268 -12.72 12.10 -25.99
C LEU A 268 -13.03 10.86 -26.84
N PRO A 269 -14.00 10.92 -27.77
CA PRO A 269 -14.36 9.78 -28.61
C PRO A 269 -13.28 9.48 -29.65
N LEU A 270 -12.89 8.20 -29.76
CA LEU A 270 -12.06 7.70 -30.86
C LEU A 270 -12.80 7.87 -32.21
N ASN A 271 -12.10 8.43 -33.20
CA ASN A 271 -12.62 8.78 -34.52
C ASN A 271 -13.20 7.58 -35.30
N HIS A 272 -14.36 7.80 -35.93
CA HIS A 272 -15.13 6.90 -36.80
C HIS A 272 -14.42 6.41 -38.09
N GLN A 273 -13.09 6.49 -38.20
CA GLN A 273 -12.35 6.11 -39.43
C GLN A 273 -11.67 4.73 -39.40
N GLN A 274 -11.60 4.04 -38.26
CA GLN A 274 -10.89 2.75 -38.14
C GLN A 274 -11.71 1.50 -38.53
N GLN A 275 -13.00 1.64 -38.88
CA GLN A 275 -13.88 0.49 -39.14
C GLN A 275 -13.71 -0.21 -40.50
N ASN A 276 -12.88 0.31 -41.42
CA ASN A 276 -12.74 -0.22 -42.79
C ASN A 276 -11.32 -0.72 -43.18
N ILE A 277 -10.42 -0.95 -42.22
CA ILE A 277 -9.04 -1.38 -42.53
C ILE A 277 -8.91 -2.90 -42.40
N CYS A 278 -8.48 -3.55 -43.49
CA CYS A 278 -8.30 -5.00 -43.55
C CYS A 278 -7.19 -5.47 -42.56
N ILE A 279 -7.46 -6.55 -41.81
CA ILE A 279 -6.55 -7.13 -40.79
C ILE A 279 -5.19 -7.55 -41.39
N THR A 280 -5.12 -7.74 -42.69
CA THR A 280 -3.90 -8.10 -43.42
C THR A 280 -2.87 -6.98 -43.53
N ASN A 281 -3.24 -5.72 -43.25
CA ASN A 281 -2.33 -4.58 -43.33
C ASN A 281 -1.44 -4.46 -42.07
N ARG A 282 -0.40 -5.31 -41.99
CA ARG A 282 0.51 -5.39 -40.83
C ARG A 282 1.24 -4.08 -40.53
N SER A 283 1.62 -3.31 -41.55
CA SER A 283 2.36 -2.05 -41.37
C SER A 283 1.51 -0.96 -40.73
N TYR A 284 0.20 -0.90 -41.05
CA TYR A 284 -0.74 0.03 -40.43
C TYR A 284 -0.90 -0.26 -38.93
N TRP A 285 -1.20 -1.53 -38.57
CA TRP A 285 -1.40 -1.90 -37.17
C TRP A 285 -0.13 -1.78 -36.33
N ASN A 286 1.04 -2.05 -36.91
CA ASN A 286 2.32 -1.80 -36.25
C ASN A 286 2.51 -0.31 -35.92
N LYS A 287 2.22 0.55 -36.89
CA LYS A 287 2.35 2.00 -36.72
C LYS A 287 1.36 2.52 -35.67
N GLU A 288 0.12 2.04 -35.68
CA GLU A 288 -0.90 2.45 -34.71
C GLU A 288 -0.53 2.02 -33.28
N ILE A 289 -0.09 0.76 -33.09
CA ILE A 289 0.36 0.26 -31.79
C ILE A 289 1.60 1.05 -31.32
N HIS A 290 2.53 1.32 -32.23
CA HIS A 290 3.71 2.12 -31.92
C HIS A 290 3.34 3.55 -31.50
N ASP A 291 2.49 4.24 -32.27
CA ASP A 291 2.06 5.61 -32.00
C ASP A 291 1.30 5.69 -30.66
N LEU A 292 0.46 4.70 -30.34
CA LEU A 292 -0.22 4.60 -29.04
C LEU A 292 0.76 4.47 -27.87
N CYS A 293 1.83 3.68 -28.04
CA CYS A 293 2.84 3.49 -26.99
C CYS A 293 3.80 4.69 -26.86
N THR A 294 4.23 5.30 -27.96
CA THR A 294 5.29 6.33 -27.95
C THR A 294 4.74 7.75 -27.94
N LYS A 295 3.84 8.08 -28.87
CA LYS A 295 3.31 9.44 -29.06
C LYS A 295 2.19 9.76 -28.07
N TYR A 296 1.28 8.83 -27.84
CA TYR A 296 0.13 9.03 -26.97
C TYR A 296 0.35 8.54 -25.53
N ARG A 297 1.43 7.79 -25.27
CA ARG A 297 1.77 7.17 -23.97
C ARG A 297 0.60 6.41 -23.33
N ASN A 298 -0.30 5.86 -24.16
CA ASN A 298 -1.50 5.16 -23.72
C ASN A 298 -1.36 3.65 -23.98
N VAL A 299 -0.62 3.01 -23.08
CA VAL A 299 -0.25 1.59 -23.20
C VAL A 299 -1.44 0.68 -22.96
N ASP A 300 -2.41 1.08 -22.14
CA ASP A 300 -3.61 0.30 -21.89
C ASP A 300 -4.47 0.17 -23.16
N GLU A 301 -4.58 1.24 -23.94
CA GLU A 301 -5.29 1.21 -25.22
C GLU A 301 -4.52 0.40 -26.27
N ALA A 302 -3.20 0.52 -26.31
CA ALA A 302 -2.36 -0.32 -27.18
C ALA A 302 -2.50 -1.82 -26.85
N LEU A 303 -2.60 -2.17 -25.56
CA LEU A 303 -2.82 -3.54 -25.10
C LEU A 303 -4.21 -4.07 -25.46
N ARG A 304 -5.26 -3.25 -25.29
CA ARG A 304 -6.63 -3.60 -25.72
C ARG A 304 -6.70 -3.82 -27.23
N LEU A 305 -6.05 -2.93 -28.00
CA LEU A 305 -5.97 -3.06 -29.45
C LEU A 305 -5.23 -4.34 -29.84
N LEU A 306 -4.11 -4.66 -29.19
CA LEU A 306 -3.37 -5.89 -29.46
C LEU A 306 -4.19 -7.14 -29.12
N ASP A 307 -4.86 -7.18 -27.98
CA ASP A 307 -5.69 -8.31 -27.57
C ASP A 307 -6.87 -8.51 -28.55
N HIS A 308 -7.48 -7.42 -29.03
CA HIS A 308 -8.52 -7.44 -30.05
C HIS A 308 -8.01 -7.94 -31.42
N LEU A 309 -6.80 -7.53 -31.82
CA LEU A 309 -6.15 -8.00 -33.05
C LEU A 309 -5.77 -9.48 -32.96
N ARG A 310 -5.26 -9.95 -31.81
CA ARG A 310 -4.94 -11.37 -31.57
C ARG A 310 -6.17 -12.28 -31.68
N LEU A 311 -7.31 -11.84 -31.15
CA LEU A 311 -8.59 -12.56 -31.27
C LEU A 311 -9.06 -12.69 -32.73
N ARG A 312 -8.57 -11.81 -33.62
CA ARG A 312 -8.85 -11.81 -35.07
C ARG A 312 -7.74 -12.48 -35.90
N GLY A 313 -6.80 -13.19 -35.26
CA GLY A 313 -5.75 -13.96 -35.94
C GLY A 313 -4.48 -13.19 -36.30
N TYR A 314 -4.32 -11.96 -35.79
CA TYR A 314 -3.10 -11.18 -35.99
C TYR A 314 -1.96 -11.70 -35.09
N LEU A 315 -0.81 -12.00 -35.68
CA LEU A 315 0.41 -12.39 -34.95
C LEU A 315 1.28 -11.15 -34.69
N PRO A 316 1.52 -10.77 -33.43
CA PRO A 316 2.39 -9.65 -33.11
C PRO A 316 3.82 -9.95 -33.55
N ASP A 317 4.46 -8.96 -34.18
CA ASP A 317 5.86 -9.04 -34.53
C ASP A 317 6.77 -8.51 -33.40
N PRO A 318 8.10 -8.69 -33.50
CA PRO A 318 9.04 -8.18 -32.51
C PRO A 318 8.98 -6.65 -32.31
N LEU A 319 8.53 -5.90 -33.33
CA LEU A 319 8.42 -4.43 -33.28
C LEU A 319 7.27 -3.98 -32.37
N ASN A 320 6.12 -4.65 -32.48
CA ASN A 320 4.96 -4.42 -31.62
C ASN A 320 5.27 -4.79 -30.17
N LEU A 321 5.95 -5.91 -29.97
CA LEU A 321 6.38 -6.33 -28.64
C LEU A 321 7.33 -5.30 -28.02
N SER A 322 8.33 -4.86 -28.79
CA SER A 322 9.30 -3.86 -28.32
C SER A 322 8.59 -2.56 -27.92
N SER A 323 7.70 -2.05 -28.77
CA SER A 323 6.94 -0.82 -28.51
C SER A 323 6.08 -0.93 -27.24
N ILE A 324 5.40 -2.07 -27.04
CA ILE A 324 4.56 -2.31 -25.86
C ILE A 324 5.42 -2.46 -24.59
N ILE A 325 6.53 -3.19 -24.64
CA ILE A 325 7.43 -3.31 -23.49
C ILE A 325 8.02 -1.95 -23.12
N HIS A 326 8.43 -1.15 -24.11
CA HIS A 326 8.90 0.21 -23.87
C HIS A 326 7.86 1.06 -23.16
N GLY A 327 6.62 1.06 -23.67
CA GLY A 327 5.49 1.75 -23.05
C GLY A 327 5.20 1.26 -21.62
N LEU A 328 5.17 -0.06 -21.40
CA LEU A 328 4.97 -0.63 -20.06
C LEU A 328 6.06 -0.22 -19.08
N CYS A 329 7.31 -0.14 -19.54
CA CYS A 329 8.43 0.35 -18.72
C CYS A 329 8.30 1.84 -18.41
N ASP A 330 7.84 2.68 -19.37
CA ASP A 330 7.57 4.11 -19.13
C ASP A 330 6.42 4.32 -18.14
N ALA A 331 5.45 3.42 -18.12
CA ALA A 331 4.35 3.39 -17.13
C ALA A 331 4.75 2.75 -15.78
N ASN A 332 6.04 2.45 -15.56
CA ASN A 332 6.57 1.81 -14.35
C ASN A 332 5.96 0.41 -14.04
N ARG A 333 5.39 -0.27 -15.04
CA ARG A 333 4.74 -1.59 -14.94
C ARG A 333 5.69 -2.72 -15.34
N PHE A 334 6.85 -2.77 -14.71
CA PHE A 334 7.93 -3.69 -15.08
C PHE A 334 7.55 -5.16 -14.96
N ASN A 335 6.79 -5.57 -13.94
CA ASN A 335 6.40 -6.97 -13.74
C ASN A 335 5.66 -7.54 -14.97
N GLU A 336 4.68 -6.79 -15.44
CA GLU A 336 3.89 -7.13 -16.61
C GLU A 336 4.73 -7.18 -17.89
N ALA A 337 5.73 -6.30 -17.99
CA ALA A 337 6.64 -6.26 -19.12
C ALA A 337 7.56 -7.50 -19.16
N HIS A 338 8.09 -7.94 -18.00
CA HIS A 338 8.89 -9.17 -17.89
C HIS A 338 8.07 -10.41 -18.27
N GLN A 339 6.85 -10.54 -17.74
CA GLN A 339 5.98 -11.68 -18.04
C GLN A 339 5.61 -11.75 -19.51
N ARG A 340 5.33 -10.60 -20.15
CA ARG A 340 4.99 -10.54 -21.57
C ARG A 340 6.14 -10.97 -22.47
N LEU A 341 7.39 -10.61 -22.16
CA LEU A 341 8.53 -11.13 -22.92
C LEU A 341 8.67 -12.65 -22.77
N ILE A 342 8.54 -13.19 -21.55
CA ILE A 342 8.61 -14.65 -21.32
C ILE A 342 7.53 -15.38 -22.11
N ILE A 343 6.28 -14.89 -22.08
CA ILE A 343 5.17 -15.46 -22.85
C ILE A 343 5.45 -15.41 -24.35
N PHE A 344 6.05 -14.31 -24.83
CA PHE A 344 6.39 -14.19 -26.25
C PHE A 344 7.48 -15.17 -26.67
N LEU A 345 8.50 -15.40 -25.84
CA LEU A 345 9.54 -16.40 -26.11
C LEU A 345 8.95 -17.83 -26.22
N THR A 346 7.95 -18.15 -25.41
CA THR A 346 7.25 -19.45 -25.53
C THR A 346 6.42 -19.61 -26.81
N SER A 347 6.17 -18.51 -27.55
CA SER A 347 5.45 -18.53 -28.83
C SER A 347 6.36 -18.66 -30.07
N LEU A 348 7.64 -19.01 -29.89
CA LEU A 348 8.65 -19.26 -30.93
C LEU A 348 9.01 -18.07 -31.84
N CYS A 349 8.57 -16.85 -31.51
CA CYS A 349 9.06 -15.62 -32.14
C CYS A 349 10.13 -14.99 -31.24
N VAL A 350 11.41 -15.24 -31.52
CA VAL A 350 12.51 -14.63 -30.76
C VAL A 350 12.89 -13.29 -31.41
N PRO A 351 12.91 -12.16 -30.68
CA PRO A 351 13.42 -10.91 -31.21
C PRO A 351 14.89 -11.02 -31.63
N ASP A 352 15.36 -10.10 -32.48
CA ASP A 352 16.78 -10.03 -32.78
C ASP A 352 17.62 -9.69 -31.54
N GLU A 353 18.93 -9.93 -31.61
CA GLU A 353 19.85 -9.75 -30.49
C GLU A 353 19.89 -8.29 -30.00
N ARG A 354 19.79 -7.33 -30.93
CA ARG A 354 19.74 -5.90 -30.63
C ARG A 354 18.49 -5.55 -29.83
N THR A 355 17.31 -6.02 -30.24
CA THR A 355 16.06 -5.78 -29.51
C THR A 355 16.12 -6.43 -28.13
N CYS A 356 16.59 -7.67 -28.01
CA CYS A 356 16.75 -8.33 -26.72
C CYS A 356 17.62 -7.52 -25.76
N ASN A 357 18.76 -7.00 -26.23
CA ASN A 357 19.66 -6.18 -25.42
C ASN A 357 19.04 -4.84 -24.98
N ILE A 358 18.26 -4.19 -25.85
CA ILE A 358 17.52 -2.96 -25.51
C ILE A 358 16.44 -3.24 -24.46
N LEU A 359 15.69 -4.33 -24.61
CA LEU A 359 14.63 -4.70 -23.67
C LEU A 359 15.21 -5.06 -22.28
N ILE A 360 16.31 -5.80 -22.23
CA ILE A 360 17.02 -6.08 -20.97
C ILE A 360 17.49 -4.79 -20.30
N ALA A 361 18.08 -3.85 -21.05
CA ALA A 361 18.52 -2.56 -20.51
C ALA A 361 17.36 -1.77 -19.85
N ARG A 362 16.14 -1.92 -20.38
CA ARG A 362 14.91 -1.32 -19.83
C ARG A 362 14.41 -2.07 -18.61
N PHE A 363 14.42 -3.39 -18.62
CA PHE A 363 14.06 -4.20 -17.45
C PHE A 363 14.97 -3.98 -16.26
N LEU A 364 16.26 -3.74 -16.50
CA LEU A 364 17.21 -3.37 -15.46
C LEU A 364 16.89 -2.00 -14.81
N HIS A 365 15.91 -1.20 -15.27
CA HIS A 365 15.40 -0.06 -14.49
C HIS A 365 14.50 -0.49 -13.33
N SER A 366 13.92 -1.70 -13.36
CA SER A 366 13.03 -2.21 -12.30
C SER A 366 13.73 -2.44 -10.95
N LYS A 367 15.06 -2.52 -10.94
CA LYS A 367 15.88 -2.92 -9.78
C LYS A 367 15.51 -4.29 -9.18
N ASP A 368 14.86 -5.16 -9.95
CA ASP A 368 14.61 -6.57 -9.62
C ASP A 368 15.53 -7.49 -10.44
N PRO A 369 16.72 -7.85 -9.91
CA PRO A 369 17.69 -8.65 -10.64
C PRO A 369 17.19 -10.08 -10.89
N PHE A 370 16.36 -10.66 -10.01
CA PHE A 370 15.94 -12.05 -10.14
C PHE A 370 15.02 -12.27 -11.34
N ARG A 371 14.05 -11.38 -11.54
CA ARG A 371 13.13 -11.47 -12.69
C ARG A 371 13.86 -11.19 -13.99
N THR A 372 14.74 -10.19 -14.00
CA THR A 372 15.54 -9.87 -15.19
C THR A 372 16.49 -11.02 -15.53
N PHE A 373 17.13 -11.63 -14.53
CA PHE A 373 18.00 -12.78 -14.71
C PHE A 373 17.22 -14.01 -15.22
N ASN A 374 16.02 -14.26 -14.73
CA ASN A 374 15.15 -15.32 -15.24
C ASN A 374 14.78 -15.10 -16.72
N VAL A 375 14.49 -13.85 -17.12
CA VAL A 375 14.27 -13.51 -18.54
C VAL A 375 15.50 -13.83 -19.38
N ILE A 376 16.70 -13.46 -18.92
CA ILE A 376 17.97 -13.75 -19.61
C ILE A 376 18.22 -15.24 -19.71
N HIS A 377 18.03 -16.00 -18.62
CA HIS A 377 18.17 -17.45 -18.63
C HIS A 377 17.22 -18.12 -19.63
N ARG A 378 15.95 -17.69 -19.66
CA ARG A 378 14.98 -18.17 -20.66
C ARG A 378 15.36 -17.77 -22.07
N LEU A 379 15.89 -16.57 -22.30
CA LEU A 379 16.39 -16.15 -23.61
C LEU A 379 17.53 -17.05 -24.09
N ILE A 380 18.47 -17.39 -23.21
CA ILE A 380 19.60 -18.29 -23.50
C ILE A 380 19.12 -19.72 -23.78
N GLU A 381 18.12 -20.22 -23.05
CA GLU A 381 17.50 -21.54 -23.32
C GLU A 381 16.92 -21.64 -24.75
N PHE A 382 16.24 -20.60 -25.23
CA PHE A 382 15.65 -20.57 -26.57
C PHE A 382 16.64 -20.15 -27.67
N LYS A 383 17.66 -19.34 -27.34
CA LYS A 383 18.71 -18.87 -28.25
C LYS A 383 20.09 -18.98 -27.57
N PRO A 384 20.78 -20.13 -27.68
CA PRO A 384 22.06 -20.35 -27.02
C PRO A 384 23.16 -19.36 -27.44
N GLU A 385 23.09 -18.86 -28.69
CA GLU A 385 24.01 -17.87 -29.26
C GLU A 385 23.79 -16.44 -28.74
N PHE A 386 22.72 -16.19 -27.97
CA PHE A 386 22.46 -14.86 -27.45
C PHE A 386 23.50 -14.45 -26.40
N VAL A 387 24.12 -13.29 -26.60
CA VAL A 387 25.05 -12.69 -25.65
C VAL A 387 24.48 -11.35 -25.13
N PRO A 388 24.16 -11.24 -23.82
CA PRO A 388 23.86 -9.96 -23.21
C PRO A 388 25.04 -9.00 -23.36
N SER A 389 24.77 -7.74 -23.68
CA SER A 389 25.81 -6.73 -23.81
C SER A 389 26.58 -6.52 -22.50
N LEU A 390 27.85 -6.12 -22.61
CA LEU A 390 28.72 -5.78 -21.47
C LEU A 390 28.06 -4.81 -20.47
N ILE A 391 27.34 -3.82 -20.97
CA ILE A 391 26.62 -2.84 -20.14
C ILE A 391 25.49 -3.53 -19.35
N ASN A 392 24.76 -4.46 -19.96
CA ASN A 392 23.69 -5.20 -19.30
C ASN A 392 24.25 -6.16 -18.24
N TYR A 393 25.38 -6.82 -18.51
CA TYR A 393 26.09 -7.62 -17.51
C TYR A 393 26.52 -6.77 -16.31
N ASN A 394 27.22 -5.66 -16.54
CA ASN A 394 27.70 -4.79 -15.46
C ASN A 394 26.55 -4.26 -14.59
N ARG A 395 25.44 -3.86 -15.21
CA ARG A 395 24.24 -3.41 -14.48
C ARG A 395 23.58 -4.52 -13.68
N LEU A 396 23.56 -5.75 -14.18
CA LEU A 396 22.98 -6.89 -13.47
C LEU A 396 23.87 -7.35 -12.31
N ILE A 397 25.19 -7.37 -12.51
CA ILE A 397 26.19 -7.55 -11.46
C ILE A 397 25.98 -6.52 -10.34
N ASP A 398 25.82 -5.23 -10.67
CA ASP A 398 25.56 -4.17 -9.68
C ASP A 398 24.28 -4.40 -8.87
N GLN A 399 23.21 -4.86 -9.53
CA GLN A 399 21.95 -5.16 -8.85
C GLN A 399 22.08 -6.35 -7.90
N PHE A 400 22.74 -7.43 -8.29
CA PHE A 400 23.00 -8.56 -7.39
C PHE A 400 23.91 -8.15 -6.22
N CYS A 401 24.93 -7.33 -6.47
CA CYS A 401 25.76 -6.72 -5.42
C CYS A 401 24.94 -5.84 -4.46
N SER A 402 23.92 -5.14 -4.97
CA SER A 402 23.04 -4.28 -4.17
C SER A 402 22.02 -5.06 -3.33
N VAL A 403 21.67 -6.29 -3.73
CA VAL A 403 20.85 -7.25 -2.96
C VAL A 403 21.73 -8.13 -2.05
N SER A 404 23.00 -7.76 -1.85
CA SER A 404 23.96 -8.48 -1.01
C SER A 404 24.22 -9.94 -1.44
N LEU A 405 24.25 -10.21 -2.75
CA LEU A 405 24.57 -11.53 -3.32
C LEU A 405 25.74 -11.48 -4.34
N PRO A 406 26.96 -11.11 -3.93
CA PRO A 406 28.13 -10.96 -4.81
C PRO A 406 28.61 -12.30 -5.36
N ASN A 407 28.32 -13.42 -4.69
CA ASN A 407 28.67 -14.77 -5.18
C ASN A 407 27.93 -15.09 -6.49
N VAL A 408 26.68 -14.65 -6.63
CA VAL A 408 25.93 -14.78 -7.89
C VAL A 408 26.53 -13.85 -8.93
N ALA A 409 26.80 -12.60 -8.56
CA ALA A 409 27.43 -11.62 -9.44
C ALA A 409 28.83 -12.06 -9.95
N HIS A 410 29.61 -12.74 -9.11
CA HIS A 410 30.92 -13.29 -9.46
C HIS A 410 30.77 -14.44 -10.48
N ARG A 411 29.78 -15.33 -10.32
CA ARG A 411 29.46 -16.34 -11.34
C ARG A 411 29.06 -15.72 -12.68
N MET A 412 28.38 -14.57 -12.64
CA MET A 412 28.02 -13.84 -13.85
C MET A 412 29.24 -13.22 -14.56
N LEU A 413 30.27 -12.84 -13.82
CA LEU A 413 31.54 -12.40 -14.40
C LEU A 413 32.19 -13.54 -15.20
N TYR A 414 32.21 -14.76 -14.65
CA TYR A 414 32.72 -15.93 -15.36
C TYR A 414 31.84 -16.33 -16.56
N ASP A 415 30.51 -16.26 -16.44
CA ASP A 415 29.60 -16.48 -17.58
C ASP A 415 29.88 -15.48 -18.70
N MET A 416 30.08 -14.20 -18.35
CA MET A 416 30.46 -13.14 -19.30
C MET A 416 31.78 -13.45 -20.01
N ILE A 417 32.82 -13.89 -19.29
CA ILE A 417 34.12 -14.30 -19.87
C ILE A 417 33.93 -15.51 -20.81
N SER A 418 33.19 -16.53 -20.36
CA SER A 418 32.96 -17.75 -21.14
C SER A 418 32.23 -17.51 -22.46
N ARG A 419 31.47 -16.42 -22.55
CA ARG A 419 30.73 -15.99 -23.74
C ARG A 419 31.52 -15.02 -24.63
N GLY A 420 32.81 -14.81 -24.35
CA GLY A 420 33.71 -14.04 -25.20
C GLY A 420 33.77 -12.54 -24.91
N HIS A 421 33.24 -12.07 -23.77
CA HIS A 421 33.42 -10.69 -23.35
C HIS A 421 34.64 -10.53 -22.46
N CYS A 422 35.44 -9.49 -22.72
CA CYS A 422 36.52 -9.06 -21.83
C CYS A 422 35.93 -8.16 -20.74
N PRO A 423 36.05 -8.51 -19.44
CA PRO A 423 35.74 -7.61 -18.35
C PRO A 423 36.51 -6.30 -18.46
N ASN A 424 35.86 -5.20 -18.08
CA ASN A 424 36.50 -3.89 -18.01
C ASN A 424 36.59 -3.42 -16.55
N THR A 425 37.18 -2.24 -16.34
CA THR A 425 37.32 -1.65 -15.01
C THR A 425 35.96 -1.51 -14.30
N VAL A 426 34.87 -1.23 -15.03
CA VAL A 426 33.52 -1.17 -14.45
C VAL A 426 33.06 -2.54 -13.93
N SER A 427 33.27 -3.62 -14.69
CA SER A 427 32.90 -4.98 -14.29
C SER A 427 33.53 -5.38 -12.95
N TYR A 428 34.84 -5.21 -12.82
CA TYR A 428 35.58 -5.54 -11.60
C TYR A 428 35.26 -4.59 -10.44
N THR A 429 35.21 -3.27 -10.67
CA THR A 429 34.88 -2.29 -9.61
C THR A 429 33.52 -2.52 -8.98
N THR A 430 32.51 -2.85 -9.79
CA THR A 430 31.17 -3.18 -9.31
C THR A 430 31.18 -4.41 -8.40
N LEU A 431 31.96 -5.43 -8.75
CA LEU A 431 32.05 -6.66 -7.96
C LEU A 431 32.85 -6.45 -6.67
N VAL A 432 33.99 -5.74 -6.74
CA VAL A 432 34.79 -5.32 -5.57
C VAL A 432 33.92 -4.55 -4.58
N ASN A 433 33.10 -3.60 -5.05
CA ASN A 433 32.13 -2.88 -4.20
C ASN A 433 31.13 -3.84 -3.53
N GLY A 434 30.63 -4.83 -4.26
CA GLY A 434 29.72 -5.86 -3.74
C GLY A 434 30.31 -6.62 -2.55
N TYR A 435 31.54 -7.12 -2.69
CA TYR A 435 32.24 -7.81 -1.60
C TYR A 435 32.57 -6.86 -0.43
N CYS A 436 33.00 -5.62 -0.73
CA CYS A 436 33.22 -4.58 0.29
C CYS A 436 31.94 -4.20 1.05
N LYS A 437 30.77 -4.27 0.42
CA LYS A 437 29.47 -4.00 1.07
C LYS A 437 29.13 -5.04 2.13
N ILE A 438 29.47 -6.31 1.90
CA ILE A 438 29.20 -7.44 2.80
C ILE A 438 30.28 -7.63 3.85
N GLY A 439 31.49 -7.09 3.61
CA GLY A 439 32.63 -7.20 4.53
C GLY A 439 33.59 -8.34 4.19
N GLU A 440 33.41 -9.00 3.05
CA GLU A 440 34.34 -10.04 2.56
C GLU A 440 35.50 -9.43 1.79
N ILE A 441 36.38 -8.74 2.52
CA ILE A 441 37.49 -7.97 1.92
C ILE A 441 38.56 -8.88 1.29
N SER A 442 38.75 -10.10 1.80
CA SER A 442 39.73 -11.05 1.24
C SER A 442 39.44 -11.36 -0.22
N ASP A 443 38.17 -11.59 -0.56
CA ASP A 443 37.78 -11.87 -1.95
C ASP A 443 37.74 -10.59 -2.80
N ALA A 444 37.47 -9.44 -2.18
CA ALA A 444 37.63 -8.14 -2.85
C ALA A 444 39.09 -7.88 -3.26
N TYR A 445 40.07 -8.22 -2.42
CA TYR A 445 41.50 -8.11 -2.77
C TYR A 445 41.91 -9.06 -3.89
N LYS A 446 41.51 -10.33 -3.82
CA LYS A 446 41.79 -11.29 -4.90
C LYS A 446 41.29 -10.79 -6.25
N LEU A 447 40.07 -10.26 -6.28
CA LEU A 447 39.49 -9.68 -7.50
C LEU A 447 40.21 -8.42 -7.95
N PHE A 448 40.71 -7.61 -7.02
CA PHE A 448 41.48 -6.41 -7.32
C PHE A 448 42.86 -6.75 -7.91
N ASP A 449 43.52 -7.77 -7.34
CA ASP A 449 44.82 -8.27 -7.78
C ASP A 449 44.73 -9.04 -9.10
N GLU A 450 43.57 -9.63 -9.42
CA GLU A 450 43.28 -10.27 -10.71
C GLU A 450 43.12 -9.24 -11.85
N MET A 451 42.76 -7.97 -11.57
CA MET A 451 42.51 -6.97 -12.62
C MET A 451 43.71 -6.78 -13.58
N PRO A 452 44.96 -6.57 -13.10
CA PRO A 452 46.11 -6.39 -13.97
C PRO A 452 46.50 -7.68 -14.73
N GLU A 453 46.23 -8.86 -14.17
CA GLU A 453 46.51 -10.15 -14.84
C GLU A 453 45.69 -10.31 -16.12
N TRP A 454 44.47 -9.75 -16.14
CA TRP A 454 43.60 -9.68 -17.32
C TRP A 454 43.79 -8.42 -18.17
N GLY A 455 44.85 -7.64 -17.91
CA GLY A 455 45.13 -6.40 -18.64
C GLY A 455 44.17 -5.24 -18.33
N VAL A 456 43.44 -5.30 -17.21
CA VAL A 456 42.52 -4.25 -16.76
C VAL A 456 43.21 -3.41 -15.68
N VAL A 457 43.40 -2.11 -15.93
CA VAL A 457 44.02 -1.21 -14.95
C VAL A 457 42.98 -0.74 -13.92
N PRO A 458 43.23 -0.88 -12.61
CA PRO A 458 42.40 -0.29 -11.57
C PRO A 458 42.44 1.24 -11.61
N ASN A 459 41.27 1.88 -11.64
CA ASN A 459 41.13 3.34 -11.63
C ASN A 459 40.91 3.90 -10.21
N THR A 460 40.85 5.22 -10.06
CA THR A 460 40.67 5.87 -8.74
C THR A 460 39.38 5.45 -8.03
N LEU A 461 38.31 5.17 -8.77
CA LEU A 461 37.07 4.62 -8.20
C LEU A 461 37.29 3.25 -7.57
N SER A 462 38.08 2.37 -8.22
CA SER A 462 38.44 1.03 -7.71
C SER A 462 39.09 1.12 -6.34
N TYR A 463 40.11 1.98 -6.21
CA TYR A 463 40.81 2.22 -4.95
C TYR A 463 39.88 2.80 -3.87
N SER A 464 39.03 3.78 -4.21
CA SER A 464 38.10 4.40 -3.25
C SER A 464 37.13 3.38 -2.61
N LEU A 465 36.69 2.40 -3.40
CA LEU A 465 35.77 1.35 -2.96
C LEU A 465 36.47 0.30 -2.10
N LEU A 466 37.72 -0.03 -2.43
CA LEU A 466 38.55 -0.92 -1.62
C LEU A 466 38.88 -0.29 -0.26
N ILE A 467 39.28 0.99 -0.24
CA ILE A 467 39.48 1.76 1.00
C ILE A 467 38.22 1.70 1.86
N ARG A 468 37.04 1.88 1.25
CA ARG A 468 35.77 1.78 1.97
C ARG A 468 35.55 0.40 2.61
N GLY A 469 35.92 -0.68 1.93
CA GLY A 469 35.93 -2.01 2.51
C GLY A 469 36.87 -2.10 3.71
N VAL A 470 38.13 -1.73 3.52
CA VAL A 470 39.22 -1.83 4.51
C VAL A 470 38.90 -1.04 5.78
N LEU A 471 38.45 0.21 5.64
CA LEU A 471 38.10 1.07 6.78
C LEU A 471 36.93 0.52 7.59
N ARG A 472 35.96 -0.18 6.96
CA ARG A 472 34.87 -0.87 7.67
C ARG A 472 35.34 -2.01 8.56
N LYS A 473 36.44 -2.69 8.20
CA LYS A 473 37.10 -3.68 9.09
C LYS A 473 38.01 -3.04 10.14
N ARG A 474 38.08 -1.70 10.20
CA ARG A 474 38.92 -0.90 11.09
C ARG A 474 40.43 -1.13 10.93
N ASP A 475 40.88 -1.54 9.74
CA ASP A 475 42.31 -1.58 9.41
C ASP A 475 42.75 -0.20 8.90
N ILE A 476 43.06 0.69 9.84
CA ILE A 476 43.30 2.13 9.56
C ILE A 476 44.63 2.33 8.82
N GLU A 477 45.69 1.58 9.19
CA GLU A 477 47.02 1.75 8.62
C GLU A 477 47.03 1.41 7.12
N ARG A 478 46.48 0.26 6.74
CA ARG A 478 46.33 -0.07 5.31
C ARG A 478 45.37 0.87 4.59
N GLY A 479 44.34 1.37 5.28
CA GLY A 479 43.45 2.40 4.75
C GLY A 479 44.22 3.66 4.33
N ARG A 480 45.16 4.12 5.17
CA ARG A 480 46.02 5.28 4.87
C ARG A 480 46.98 5.03 3.71
N GLU A 481 47.61 3.86 3.67
CA GLU A 481 48.48 3.47 2.54
C GLU A 481 47.70 3.53 1.21
N LEU A 482 46.51 2.94 1.17
CA LEU A 482 45.64 2.98 -0.01
C LEU A 482 45.14 4.40 -0.32
N MET A 483 44.90 5.25 0.68
CA MET A 483 44.56 6.66 0.46
C MET A 483 45.70 7.42 -0.22
N HIS A 484 46.95 7.20 0.17
CA HIS A 484 48.11 7.79 -0.51
C HIS A 484 48.19 7.36 -1.97
N VAL A 485 47.98 6.06 -2.25
CA VAL A 485 47.93 5.53 -3.62
C VAL A 485 46.76 6.13 -4.40
N LEU A 486 45.58 6.27 -3.79
CA LEU A 486 44.40 6.89 -4.41
C LEU A 486 44.69 8.34 -4.83
N PHE A 487 45.26 9.16 -3.95
CA PHE A 487 45.56 10.56 -4.26
C PHE A 487 46.66 10.70 -5.31
N GLN A 488 47.63 9.79 -5.35
CA GLN A 488 48.58 9.71 -6.47
C GLN A 488 47.86 9.36 -7.78
N GLY A 489 46.98 8.36 -7.76
CA GLY A 489 46.17 7.96 -8.91
C GLY A 489 45.27 9.08 -9.46
N MET A 490 44.68 9.90 -8.59
CA MET A 490 43.88 11.07 -8.98
C MET A 490 44.64 12.09 -9.82
N ARG A 491 45.98 12.15 -9.73
CA ARG A 491 46.80 13.06 -10.53
C ARG A 491 46.90 12.65 -12.00
N TYR A 492 46.87 11.33 -12.25
CA TYR A 492 47.01 10.72 -13.56
C TYR A 492 45.66 10.41 -14.24
N GLU A 493 44.59 10.28 -13.46
CA GLU A 493 43.24 10.07 -14.00
C GLU A 493 42.72 11.33 -14.71
N GLU A 494 42.44 11.21 -16.00
CA GLU A 494 41.98 12.32 -16.85
C GLU A 494 40.49 12.64 -16.64
N ASP A 495 39.68 11.66 -16.25
CA ASP A 495 38.23 11.84 -16.05
C ASP A 495 37.92 12.47 -14.68
N GLN A 496 37.59 13.76 -14.70
CA GLN A 496 37.20 14.53 -13.52
C GLN A 496 35.97 13.96 -12.79
N SER A 497 35.06 13.29 -13.50
CA SER A 497 33.86 12.70 -12.90
C SER A 497 34.21 11.49 -12.04
N VAL A 498 35.16 10.66 -12.49
CA VAL A 498 35.67 9.51 -11.74
C VAL A 498 36.40 9.97 -10.49
N ASN A 499 37.24 11.00 -10.58
CA ASN A 499 37.92 11.59 -9.43
C ASN A 499 36.95 12.20 -8.42
N SER A 500 35.92 12.92 -8.88
CA SER A 500 34.88 13.49 -8.00
C SER A 500 34.09 12.40 -7.27
N ALA A 501 33.73 11.31 -7.97
CA ALA A 501 33.05 10.16 -7.36
C ALA A 501 33.94 9.40 -6.37
N ALA A 502 35.22 9.20 -6.69
CA ALA A 502 36.19 8.56 -5.81
C ALA A 502 36.43 9.38 -4.53
N PHE A 503 36.57 10.71 -4.66
CA PHE A 503 36.67 11.63 -3.53
C PHE A 503 35.42 11.60 -2.65
N ALA A 504 34.23 11.65 -3.26
CA ALA A 504 32.97 11.59 -2.54
C ALA A 504 32.83 10.29 -1.73
N ASN A 505 33.15 9.14 -2.33
CA ASN A 505 33.14 7.83 -1.66
C ASN A 505 34.09 7.76 -0.47
N LEU A 506 35.31 8.30 -0.63
CA LEU A 506 36.32 8.35 0.43
C LEU A 506 35.81 9.18 1.62
N VAL A 507 35.35 10.40 1.36
CA VAL A 507 34.86 11.32 2.39
C VAL A 507 33.64 10.74 3.12
N ASP A 508 32.67 10.20 2.38
CA ASP A 508 31.50 9.54 2.97
C ASP A 508 31.90 8.36 3.86
N CYS A 509 32.92 7.59 3.45
CA CYS A 509 33.43 6.49 4.25
C CYS A 509 34.10 6.98 5.54
N LEU A 510 35.03 7.93 5.44
CA LEU A 510 35.74 8.47 6.61
C LEU A 510 34.77 9.08 7.62
N CYS A 511 33.74 9.80 7.15
CA CYS A 511 32.70 10.36 8.02
C CYS A 511 31.91 9.26 8.73
N ARG A 512 31.47 8.22 8.01
CA ARG A 512 30.67 7.11 8.59
C ARG A 512 31.45 6.28 9.60
N GLU A 513 32.73 6.03 9.36
CA GLU A 513 33.60 5.28 10.28
C GLU A 513 34.12 6.16 11.45
N GLY A 514 33.86 7.46 11.43
CA GLY A 514 34.24 8.40 12.50
C GLY A 514 35.69 8.87 12.47
N LEU A 515 36.39 8.71 11.34
CA LEU A 515 37.78 9.12 11.13
C LEU A 515 37.89 10.62 10.78
N PHE A 516 37.38 11.49 11.64
CA PHE A 516 37.25 12.93 11.35
C PHE A 516 38.59 13.66 11.21
N ASN A 517 39.65 13.19 11.88
CA ASN A 517 40.97 13.79 11.75
C ASN A 517 41.49 13.72 10.31
N GLU A 518 41.29 12.57 9.65
CA GLU A 518 41.63 12.39 8.23
C GLU A 518 40.80 13.34 7.34
N VAL A 519 39.51 13.51 7.64
CA VAL A 519 38.62 14.46 6.92
C VAL A 519 39.14 15.90 7.04
N PHE A 520 39.58 16.31 8.23
CA PHE A 520 40.14 17.65 8.44
C PHE A 520 41.51 17.84 7.78
N MET A 521 42.37 16.81 7.80
CA MET A 521 43.64 16.85 7.07
C MET A 521 43.40 16.98 5.56
N ILE A 522 42.43 16.24 5.00
CA ILE A 522 42.03 16.38 3.59
C ILE A 522 41.57 17.81 3.28
N ALA A 523 40.79 18.43 4.16
CA ALA A 523 40.33 19.82 3.97
C ALA A 523 41.48 20.84 4.05
N GLU A 524 42.49 20.60 4.88
CA GLU A 524 43.65 21.49 5.07
C GLU A 524 44.67 21.33 3.93
N GLU A 525 45.00 20.09 3.55
CA GLU A 525 46.04 19.77 2.57
C GLU A 525 45.52 19.78 1.13
N MET A 526 44.24 19.45 0.91
CA MET A 526 43.62 19.28 -0.41
C MET A 526 44.49 18.41 -1.36
N PRO A 527 44.84 17.17 -0.97
CA PRO A 527 45.82 16.33 -1.66
C PRO A 527 45.45 15.98 -3.11
N GLN A 528 44.15 16.03 -3.44
CA GLN A 528 43.61 15.83 -4.78
C GLN A 528 43.93 16.97 -5.77
N GLY A 529 44.28 18.16 -5.26
CA GLY A 529 44.51 19.36 -6.07
C GLY A 529 43.33 19.72 -6.98
N ASN A 530 43.62 20.38 -8.10
CA ASN A 530 42.62 20.90 -9.04
C ASN A 530 41.92 19.80 -9.88
N ARG A 531 42.23 18.52 -9.65
CA ARG A 531 41.61 17.38 -10.35
C ARG A 531 40.20 17.10 -9.87
N VAL A 532 39.83 17.58 -8.68
CA VAL A 532 38.45 17.67 -8.19
C VAL A 532 38.14 19.15 -8.02
N ASN A 533 36.95 19.57 -8.45
CA ASN A 533 36.54 20.97 -8.25
C ASN A 533 36.51 21.28 -6.74
N GLU A 534 37.16 22.37 -6.33
CA GLU A 534 37.36 22.70 -4.92
C GLU A 534 36.04 23.05 -4.21
N ASP A 535 35.13 23.75 -4.90
CA ASP A 535 33.79 24.05 -4.38
C ASP A 535 32.99 22.77 -4.15
N PHE A 536 33.09 21.81 -5.08
CA PHE A 536 32.50 20.47 -4.91
C PHE A 536 33.13 19.72 -3.74
N ALA A 537 34.47 19.72 -3.62
CA ALA A 537 35.18 19.01 -2.57
C ALA A 537 34.81 19.54 -1.18
N PHE A 538 34.84 20.86 -0.96
CA PHE A 538 34.40 21.48 0.30
C PHE A 538 32.91 21.26 0.55
N GLY A 539 32.07 21.43 -0.47
CA GLY A 539 30.63 21.18 -0.37
C GLY A 539 30.31 19.76 0.09
N HIS A 540 30.99 18.76 -0.48
CA HIS A 540 30.80 17.35 -0.15
C HIS A 540 31.35 16.98 1.24
N LEU A 541 32.49 17.55 1.64
CA LEU A 541 33.01 17.42 3.01
C LEU A 541 32.00 17.93 4.06
N ILE A 542 31.43 19.11 3.81
CA ILE A 542 30.42 19.73 4.66
C ILE A 542 29.15 18.87 4.73
N ASP A 543 28.61 18.46 3.58
CA ASP A 543 27.38 17.67 3.49
C ASP A 543 27.53 16.30 4.18
N SER A 544 28.67 15.63 3.96
CA SER A 544 28.96 14.33 4.57
C SER A 544 29.06 14.41 6.10
N LEU A 545 29.69 15.45 6.64
CA LEU A 545 29.77 15.69 8.08
C LEU A 545 28.41 16.01 8.69
N CYS A 546 27.59 16.82 8.02
CA CYS A 546 26.22 17.12 8.45
C CYS A 546 25.34 15.86 8.44
N LYS A 547 25.47 14.97 7.45
CA LYS A 547 24.73 13.69 7.37
C LYS A 547 25.03 12.74 8.54
N VAL A 548 26.26 12.77 9.05
CA VAL A 548 26.68 11.94 10.21
C VAL A 548 26.36 12.62 11.56
N GLY A 549 25.79 13.84 11.54
CA GLY A 549 25.48 14.58 12.76
C GLY A 549 26.71 15.16 13.45
N ARG A 550 27.70 15.60 12.66
CA ARG A 550 28.91 16.30 13.13
C ARG A 550 28.97 17.71 12.55
N SER A 551 27.94 18.50 12.83
CA SER A 551 27.79 19.84 12.25
C SER A 551 28.81 20.84 12.78
N HIS A 552 29.34 20.65 14.00
CA HIS A 552 30.51 21.40 14.47
C HIS A 552 31.77 21.17 13.62
N GLY A 553 32.02 19.92 13.21
CA GLY A 553 33.11 19.60 12.29
C GLY A 553 32.93 20.27 10.94
N ALA A 554 31.70 20.27 10.41
CA ALA A 554 31.37 20.95 9.17
C ALA A 554 31.63 22.48 9.25
N SER A 555 31.38 23.10 10.41
CA SER A 555 31.71 24.51 10.63
C SER A 555 33.22 24.80 10.60
N ARG A 556 34.07 23.86 11.04
CA ARG A 556 35.54 23.96 10.91
C ARG A 556 35.96 23.88 9.43
N VAL A 557 35.34 23.01 8.65
CA VAL A 557 35.61 22.91 7.21
C VAL A 557 35.27 24.22 6.49
N VAL A 558 34.15 24.89 6.84
CA VAL A 558 33.84 26.23 6.32
C VAL A 558 34.92 27.26 6.66
N TYR A 559 35.44 27.23 7.89
CA TYR A 559 36.54 28.12 8.27
C TYR A 559 37.80 27.87 7.43
N ILE A 560 38.16 26.59 7.21
CA ILE A 560 39.30 26.20 6.34
C ILE A 560 39.07 26.65 4.89
N MET A 561 37.87 26.41 4.35
CA MET A 561 37.45 26.84 3.01
C MET A 561 37.63 28.36 2.84
N ARG A 562 37.18 29.14 3.82
CA ARG A 562 37.34 30.60 3.84
C ARG A 562 38.80 31.04 3.98
N LYS A 563 39.60 30.40 4.83
CA LYS A 563 41.04 30.71 4.99
C LYS A 563 41.82 30.54 3.68
N LYS A 564 41.36 29.62 2.82
CA LYS A 564 41.92 29.39 1.48
C LYS A 564 41.34 30.31 0.40
N GLY A 565 40.40 31.20 0.74
CA GLY A 565 39.82 32.19 -0.18
C GLY A 565 38.54 31.75 -0.91
N PHE A 566 37.97 30.59 -0.58
CA PHE A 566 36.74 30.09 -1.20
C PHE A 566 35.48 30.51 -0.43
N THR A 567 34.37 30.68 -1.14
CA THR A 567 33.09 31.10 -0.56
C THR A 567 32.13 29.92 -0.46
N PRO A 568 31.61 29.58 0.74
CA PRO A 568 30.69 28.46 0.87
C PRO A 568 29.36 28.72 0.15
N SER A 569 28.73 27.66 -0.35
CA SER A 569 27.42 27.76 -1.00
C SER A 569 26.30 28.03 0.01
N ILE A 570 25.17 28.60 -0.46
CA ILE A 570 23.94 28.77 0.35
C ILE A 570 23.45 27.43 0.90
N VAL A 571 23.60 26.34 0.12
CA VAL A 571 23.22 24.98 0.52
C VAL A 571 24.10 24.49 1.67
N SER A 572 25.40 24.78 1.62
CA SER A 572 26.37 24.44 2.68
C SER A 572 26.04 25.16 4.00
N TYR A 573 25.77 26.47 3.97
CA TYR A 573 25.37 27.21 5.19
C TYR A 573 24.06 26.69 5.77
N ASN A 574 23.04 26.47 4.94
CA ASN A 574 21.76 25.95 5.40
C ASN A 574 21.91 24.58 6.07
N SER A 575 22.71 23.69 5.47
CA SER A 575 22.92 22.33 5.99
C SER A 575 23.63 22.35 7.34
N ILE A 576 24.66 23.20 7.51
CA ILE A 576 25.40 23.34 8.77
C ILE A 576 24.51 23.94 9.85
N ILE A 577 23.83 25.06 9.58
CA ILE A 577 22.99 25.73 10.58
C ILE A 577 21.86 24.80 11.01
N HIS A 578 21.19 24.15 10.06
CA HIS A 578 20.15 23.18 10.36
C HIS A 578 20.68 22.01 11.22
N GLY A 579 21.84 21.44 10.87
CA GLY A 579 22.46 20.36 11.64
C GLY A 579 22.88 20.79 13.05
N LEU A 580 23.52 21.96 13.19
CA LEU A 580 23.90 22.54 14.49
C LEU A 580 22.69 22.77 15.39
N CYS A 581 21.58 23.26 14.84
CA CYS A 581 20.37 23.47 15.62
C CYS A 581 19.78 22.15 16.15
N LYS A 582 19.83 21.08 15.35
CA LYS A 582 19.40 19.73 15.79
C LYS A 582 20.32 19.11 16.84
N GLU A 583 21.61 19.41 16.77
CA GLU A 583 22.62 18.92 17.73
C GLU A 583 22.67 19.75 19.04
N GLY A 584 21.84 20.81 19.17
CA GLY A 584 21.84 21.71 20.32
C GLY A 584 22.92 22.80 20.28
N GLY A 585 23.68 22.91 19.19
CA GLY A 585 24.71 23.93 18.94
C GLY A 585 24.16 25.27 18.45
N CYS A 586 23.05 25.75 19.01
CA CYS A 586 22.32 26.94 18.52
C CYS A 586 23.14 28.24 18.55
N MET A 587 24.04 28.40 19.53
CA MET A 587 24.90 29.58 19.64
C MET A 587 25.88 29.69 18.47
N ARG A 588 26.49 28.56 18.09
CA ARG A 588 27.37 28.53 16.93
C ARG A 588 26.58 28.70 15.64
N ALA A 589 25.37 28.15 15.57
CA ALA A 589 24.47 28.34 14.44
C ALA A 589 24.10 29.81 14.24
N TYR A 590 23.85 30.55 15.32
CA TYR A 590 23.59 31.99 15.30
C TYR A 590 24.80 32.81 14.82
N GLN A 591 25.99 32.53 15.36
CA GLN A 591 27.22 33.20 14.90
C GLN A 591 27.45 32.99 13.39
N LEU A 592 27.22 31.77 12.89
CA LEU A 592 27.33 31.49 11.46
C LEU A 592 26.28 32.23 10.62
N LEU A 593 25.10 32.48 11.18
CA LEU A 593 24.09 33.34 10.54
C LEU A 593 24.57 34.79 10.48
N GLU A 594 25.06 35.37 11.58
CA GLU A 594 25.58 36.75 11.61
C GLU A 594 26.75 36.92 10.63
N GLU A 595 27.71 35.99 10.67
CA GLU A 595 28.80 35.95 9.70
C GLU A 595 28.23 35.84 8.29
N GLY A 596 27.24 34.97 8.04
CA GLY A 596 26.60 34.80 6.74
C GLY A 596 25.89 36.06 6.21
N VAL A 597 25.19 36.79 7.08
CA VAL A 597 24.50 38.05 6.71
C VAL A 597 25.50 39.11 6.27
N GLY A 598 26.66 39.21 6.95
CA GLY A 598 27.73 40.13 6.57
C GLY A 598 28.26 39.92 5.14
N PHE A 599 28.03 38.74 4.55
CA PHE A 599 28.44 38.40 3.19
C PHE A 599 27.26 38.24 2.21
N GLY A 600 26.04 38.59 2.61
CA GLY A 600 24.85 38.51 1.75
C GLY A 600 24.22 37.12 1.62
N TYR A 601 24.50 36.20 2.55
CA TYR A 601 23.84 34.90 2.62
C TYR A 601 22.53 34.97 3.39
N PHE A 602 21.51 34.28 2.86
CA PHE A 602 20.20 34.18 3.47
C PHE A 602 19.82 32.73 3.70
N LEU A 603 19.20 32.46 4.85
CA LEU A 603 18.72 31.12 5.15
C LEU A 603 17.40 30.82 4.42
N SER A 604 17.11 29.53 4.29
CA SER A 604 15.77 29.09 3.91
C SER A 604 14.77 29.33 5.05
N GLU A 605 13.48 29.49 4.74
CA GLU A 605 12.41 29.64 5.74
C GLU A 605 12.44 28.49 6.77
N TYR A 606 12.67 27.27 6.28
CA TYR A 606 12.77 26.08 7.13
C TYR A 606 13.96 26.15 8.09
N THR A 607 15.12 26.59 7.61
CA THR A 607 16.32 26.76 8.45
C THR A 607 16.10 27.84 9.51
N TYR A 608 15.46 28.97 9.15
CA TYR A 608 15.10 30.01 10.11
C TYR A 608 14.16 29.48 11.20
N LYS A 609 13.13 28.71 10.83
CA LYS A 609 12.24 28.06 11.80
C LYS A 609 13.02 27.23 12.81
N VAL A 610 13.90 26.34 12.33
CA VAL A 610 14.67 25.43 13.18
C VAL A 610 15.64 26.21 14.08
N LEU A 611 16.24 27.30 13.61
CA LEU A 611 17.12 28.15 14.41
C LEU A 611 16.35 28.91 15.50
N VAL A 612 15.20 29.50 15.17
CA VAL A 612 14.35 30.18 16.16
C VAL A 612 13.88 29.20 17.22
N GLU A 613 13.40 28.01 16.85
CA GLU A 613 13.00 26.97 17.80
C GLU A 613 14.16 26.57 18.72
N ALA A 614 15.37 26.38 18.17
CA ALA A 614 16.55 26.03 18.96
C ALA A 614 17.02 27.14 19.90
N LEU A 615 17.00 28.41 19.46
CA LEU A 615 17.35 29.56 20.31
C LEU A 615 16.33 29.78 21.43
N CYS A 616 15.04 29.64 21.12
CA CYS A 616 13.98 29.68 22.13
C CYS A 616 14.18 28.58 23.17
N GLN A 617 14.46 27.34 22.77
CA GLN A 617 14.75 26.23 23.68
C GLN A 617 15.98 26.48 24.56
N ALA A 618 16.99 27.17 24.05
CA ALA A 618 18.17 27.59 24.81
C ALA A 618 17.94 28.82 25.72
N MET A 619 16.70 29.34 25.79
CA MET A 619 16.31 30.54 26.56
C MET A 619 16.99 31.85 26.15
N ASP A 620 17.61 31.92 24.96
CA ASP A 620 18.25 33.14 24.44
C ASP A 620 17.30 33.90 23.51
N LEU A 621 16.36 34.62 24.14
CA LEU A 621 15.30 35.35 23.44
C LEU A 621 15.79 36.59 22.69
N ASP A 622 16.90 37.18 23.13
CA ASP A 622 17.45 38.38 22.48
C ASP A 622 17.98 38.03 21.09
N LYS A 623 18.78 36.95 20.98
CA LYS A 623 19.22 36.44 19.68
C LYS A 623 18.05 35.96 18.83
N ALA A 624 17.06 35.28 19.42
CA ALA A 624 15.87 34.86 18.70
C ALA A 624 15.12 36.07 18.09
N ARG A 625 15.05 37.21 18.80
CA ARG A 625 14.46 38.46 18.32
C ARG A 625 15.27 39.10 17.20
N GLU A 626 16.60 39.00 17.25
CA GLU A 626 17.48 39.44 16.16
C GLU A 626 17.25 38.61 14.90
N VAL A 627 17.11 37.28 15.03
CA VAL A 627 16.73 36.41 13.91
C VAL A 627 15.36 36.79 13.34
N LEU A 628 14.37 37.07 14.19
CA LEU A 628 13.04 37.52 13.75
C LEU A 628 13.12 38.81 12.93
N LYS A 629 13.90 39.80 13.39
CA LYS A 629 14.12 41.05 12.65
C LYS A 629 14.78 40.80 11.29
N ALA A 630 15.79 39.92 11.25
CA ALA A 630 16.46 39.54 10.01
C ALA A 630 15.53 38.78 9.03
N MET A 631 14.57 38.00 9.53
CA MET A 631 13.54 37.39 8.69
C MET A 631 12.57 38.42 8.12
N LEU A 632 12.14 39.39 8.94
CA LEU A 632 11.18 40.43 8.54
C LEU A 632 11.75 41.46 7.56
N SER A 633 13.08 41.65 7.52
CA SER A 633 13.74 42.54 6.55
C SER A 633 13.80 41.97 5.14
N LYS A 634 13.43 40.70 4.92
CA LYS A 634 13.48 40.06 3.59
C LYS A 634 12.22 40.36 2.78
N GLU A 635 12.39 40.91 1.58
CA GLU A 635 11.28 41.13 0.64
C GLU A 635 10.72 39.80 0.08
N GLY A 636 9.39 39.74 -0.09
CA GLY A 636 8.70 38.58 -0.69
C GLY A 636 8.27 37.46 0.27
N MET A 637 8.49 37.58 1.59
CA MET A 637 7.98 36.64 2.57
C MET A 637 6.70 37.14 3.26
N ASP A 638 5.79 36.21 3.58
CA ASP A 638 4.58 36.51 4.34
C ASP A 638 4.91 36.79 5.81
N ARG A 639 4.70 38.04 6.24
CA ARG A 639 4.94 38.51 7.61
C ARG A 639 4.14 37.72 8.64
N THR A 640 2.90 37.35 8.35
CA THR A 640 2.04 36.56 9.24
C THR A 640 2.64 35.18 9.50
N ARG A 641 3.21 34.55 8.47
CA ARG A 641 3.87 33.25 8.57
C ARG A 641 5.14 33.31 9.43
N ILE A 642 5.94 34.38 9.29
CA ILE A 642 7.14 34.60 10.09
C ILE A 642 6.79 34.76 11.57
N TYR A 643 5.80 35.60 11.90
CA TYR A 643 5.33 35.77 13.27
C TYR A 643 4.79 34.45 13.86
N ASN A 644 4.04 33.67 13.06
CA ASN A 644 3.53 32.36 13.49
C ASN A 644 4.64 31.35 13.82
N ILE A 645 5.75 31.34 13.08
CA ILE A 645 6.93 30.53 13.39
C ILE A 645 7.48 30.91 14.77
N TYR A 646 7.66 32.21 15.02
CA TYR A 646 8.20 32.71 16.28
C TYR A 646 7.26 32.45 17.46
N LEU A 647 5.95 32.74 17.31
CA LEU A 647 4.94 32.50 18.34
C LEU A 647 4.85 31.01 18.71
N ARG A 648 4.94 30.10 17.74
CA ARG A 648 4.96 28.65 18.01
C ARG A 648 6.20 28.23 18.80
N ALA A 649 7.37 28.78 18.46
CA ALA A 649 8.61 28.52 19.20
C ALA A 649 8.51 29.03 20.64
N LEU A 650 7.97 30.24 20.84
CA LEU A 650 7.73 30.79 22.18
C LEU A 650 6.72 29.99 22.99
N CYS A 651 5.70 29.37 22.39
CA CYS A 651 4.75 28.53 23.11
C CYS A 651 5.38 27.28 23.77
N LEU A 652 6.59 26.89 23.34
CA LEU A 652 7.37 25.82 23.99
C LEU A 652 8.09 26.32 25.25
N MET A 653 8.30 27.62 25.35
CA MET A 653 8.97 28.27 26.47
C MET A 653 7.92 28.88 27.39
N ASN A 654 8.03 28.71 28.70
CA ASN A 654 7.05 29.24 29.65
C ASN A 654 7.17 30.78 29.84
N ASN A 655 7.17 31.56 28.75
CA ASN A 655 7.36 33.00 28.72
C ASN A 655 6.15 33.73 28.09
N PRO A 656 5.13 34.09 28.88
CA PRO A 656 3.93 34.76 28.39
C PRO A 656 4.16 36.23 28.03
N THR A 657 5.17 36.89 28.61
CA THR A 657 5.45 38.31 28.35
C THR A 657 5.97 38.52 26.94
N GLU A 658 6.89 37.68 26.47
CA GLU A 658 7.40 37.80 25.11
C GLU A 658 6.32 37.43 24.08
N LEU A 659 5.45 36.46 24.40
CA LEU A 659 4.31 36.10 23.56
C LEU A 659 3.37 37.30 23.32
N LEU A 660 3.07 38.08 24.37
CA LEU A 660 2.28 39.31 24.26
C LEU A 660 3.03 40.41 23.51
N ASN A 661 4.33 40.60 23.77
CA ASN A 661 5.14 41.60 23.07
C ASN A 661 5.14 41.38 21.56
N VAL A 662 5.22 40.13 21.12
CA VAL A 662 5.17 39.77 19.69
C VAL A 662 3.80 40.05 19.11
N LEU A 663 2.71 39.71 19.82
CA LEU A 663 1.35 40.03 19.37
C LEU A 663 1.14 41.54 19.22
N VAL A 664 1.66 42.33 20.16
CA VAL A 664 1.63 43.81 20.09
C VAL A 664 2.47 44.33 18.93
N SER A 665 3.66 43.78 18.70
CA SER A 665 4.51 44.12 17.54
C SER A 665 3.80 43.83 16.21
N MET A 666 3.05 42.72 16.13
CA MET A 666 2.27 42.36 14.96
C MET A 666 1.18 43.41 14.66
N LEU A 667 0.49 43.88 15.70
CA LEU A 667 -0.52 44.93 15.59
C LEU A 667 0.07 46.30 15.24
N GLN A 668 1.20 46.68 15.85
CA GLN A 668 1.91 47.94 15.53
C GLN A 668 2.44 47.98 14.09
N THR A 669 2.76 46.81 13.52
CA THR A 669 3.24 46.67 12.13
C THR A 669 2.10 46.54 11.11
N ASN A 670 0.86 46.84 11.49
CA ASN A 670 -0.35 46.71 10.65
C ASN A 670 -0.52 45.31 10.04
N CYS A 671 -0.09 44.27 10.75
CA CYS A 671 -0.26 42.87 10.37
C CYS A 671 -1.36 42.27 11.28
N PRO A 672 -2.63 42.22 10.85
CA PRO A 672 -3.69 41.74 11.72
C PRO A 672 -3.51 40.22 11.99
N PRO A 673 -3.53 39.77 13.25
CA PRO A 673 -3.42 38.36 13.57
C PRO A 673 -4.66 37.61 13.07
N ASP A 674 -4.42 36.53 12.33
CA ASP A 674 -5.48 35.63 11.87
C ASP A 674 -5.91 34.64 12.98
N ALA A 675 -6.97 33.87 12.72
CA ALA A 675 -7.47 32.88 13.66
C ALA A 675 -6.41 31.85 14.05
N ILE A 676 -5.50 31.48 13.13
CA ILE A 676 -4.41 30.52 13.39
C ILE A 676 -3.40 31.11 14.38
N THR A 677 -3.05 32.39 14.21
CA THR A 677 -2.14 33.15 15.09
C THR A 677 -2.72 33.23 16.49
N LEU A 678 -3.99 33.61 16.61
CA LEU A 678 -4.67 33.74 17.89
C LEU A 678 -4.86 32.39 18.58
N ASN A 679 -5.22 31.34 17.83
CA ASN A 679 -5.30 29.97 18.36
C ASN A 679 -3.93 29.48 18.87
N THR A 680 -2.83 29.87 18.20
CA THR A 680 -1.46 29.57 18.66
C THR A 680 -1.16 30.26 19.99
N VAL A 681 -1.46 31.56 20.10
CA VAL A 681 -1.26 32.35 21.32
C VAL A 681 -2.11 31.82 22.49
N ILE A 682 -3.38 31.54 22.24
CA ILE A 682 -4.32 30.96 23.19
C ILE A 682 -3.80 29.61 23.70
N ASN A 683 -3.39 28.70 22.81
CA ASN A 683 -2.81 27.42 23.18
C ASN A 683 -1.53 27.59 24.02
N GLY A 684 -0.70 28.58 23.67
CA GLY A 684 0.48 28.98 24.44
C GLY A 684 0.11 29.35 25.89
N PHE A 685 -0.82 30.29 26.09
CA PHE A 685 -1.27 30.68 27.42
C PHE A 685 -1.86 29.52 28.21
N CYS A 686 -2.66 28.67 27.58
CA CYS A 686 -3.22 27.48 28.22
C CYS A 686 -2.12 26.53 28.71
N LYS A 687 -1.08 26.27 27.90
CA LYS A 687 0.07 25.43 28.29
C LYS A 687 0.91 26.04 29.41
N MET A 688 0.98 27.36 29.49
CA MET A 688 1.65 28.11 30.56
C MET A 688 0.81 28.22 31.84
N GLY A 689 -0.41 27.64 31.86
CA GLY A 689 -1.36 27.77 32.97
C GLY A 689 -1.96 29.17 33.14
N ARG A 690 -1.75 30.08 32.18
CA ARG A 690 -2.23 31.48 32.21
C ARG A 690 -3.59 31.60 31.52
N VAL A 691 -4.57 30.83 31.99
CA VAL A 691 -5.88 30.70 31.31
C VAL A 691 -6.67 32.02 31.29
N GLU A 692 -6.49 32.91 32.28
CA GLU A 692 -7.09 34.25 32.28
C GLU A 692 -6.66 35.09 31.06
N ALA A 693 -5.40 35.00 30.66
CA ALA A 693 -4.91 35.69 29.47
C ALA A 693 -5.55 35.10 28.20
N ALA A 694 -5.72 33.78 28.14
CA ALA A 694 -6.41 33.10 27.04
C ALA A 694 -7.88 33.54 26.92
N LEU A 695 -8.60 33.62 28.06
CA LEU A 695 -9.99 34.09 28.11
C LEU A 695 -10.11 35.56 27.69
N LYS A 696 -9.14 36.41 28.05
CA LYS A 696 -9.10 37.80 27.59
C LYS A 696 -8.98 37.89 26.07
N VAL A 697 -8.10 37.08 25.46
CA VAL A 697 -7.96 37.02 23.99
C VAL A 697 -9.25 36.53 23.34
N LEU A 698 -9.92 35.52 23.91
CA LEU A 698 -11.24 35.08 23.44
C LEU A 698 -12.27 36.21 23.49
N ASN A 699 -12.35 36.96 24.60
CA ASN A 699 -13.27 38.09 24.73
C ASN A 699 -12.95 39.21 23.71
N ASP A 700 -11.68 39.46 23.43
CA ASP A 700 -11.28 40.42 22.39
C ASP A 700 -11.67 39.91 20.97
N MET A 701 -11.60 38.59 20.71
CA MET A 701 -12.15 37.99 19.48
C MET A 701 -13.68 38.10 19.42
N MET A 702 -14.38 37.86 20.53
CA MET A 702 -15.84 37.94 20.62
C MET A 702 -16.40 39.36 20.49
N THR A 703 -15.65 40.37 20.93
CA THR A 703 -16.02 41.80 20.79
C THR A 703 -15.70 42.37 19.41
N GLY A 704 -15.14 41.56 18.49
CA GLY A 704 -14.82 41.98 17.13
C GLY A 704 -13.53 42.80 17.00
N LYS A 705 -12.67 42.83 18.04
CA LYS A 705 -11.33 43.44 17.93
C LYS A 705 -10.39 42.60 17.05
N PHE A 706 -10.67 41.31 16.95
CA PHE A 706 -9.91 40.34 16.16
C PHE A 706 -10.84 39.49 15.27
N SER A 707 -10.27 38.53 14.54
CA SER A 707 -11.04 37.55 13.77
C SER A 707 -11.99 36.74 14.68
N ALA A 708 -13.16 36.38 14.16
CA ALA A 708 -14.14 35.58 14.89
C ALA A 708 -13.55 34.23 15.35
N PRO A 709 -13.88 33.78 16.58
CA PRO A 709 -13.40 32.50 17.08
C PRO A 709 -14.06 31.33 16.33
N ASP A 710 -13.28 30.27 16.13
CA ASP A 710 -13.73 29.03 15.51
C ASP A 710 -13.83 27.90 16.53
N ALA A 711 -14.26 26.71 16.08
CA ALA A 711 -14.35 25.53 16.94
C ALA A 711 -13.00 25.16 17.59
N VAL A 712 -11.88 25.45 16.94
CA VAL A 712 -10.53 25.18 17.47
C VAL A 712 -10.21 26.15 18.61
N THR A 713 -10.60 27.42 18.50
CA THR A 713 -10.44 28.43 19.57
C THR A 713 -11.11 27.97 20.86
N PHE A 714 -12.40 27.63 20.81
CA PHE A 714 -13.16 27.16 21.98
C PHE A 714 -12.57 25.86 22.54
N THR A 715 -12.28 24.88 21.68
CA THR A 715 -11.71 23.59 22.10
C THR A 715 -10.38 23.76 22.83
N THR A 716 -9.53 24.68 22.36
CA THR A 716 -8.21 24.95 22.95
C THR A 716 -8.35 25.53 24.36
N ILE A 717 -9.28 26.48 24.57
CA ILE A 717 -9.51 27.10 25.88
C ILE A 717 -10.16 26.14 26.86
N ILE A 718 -11.16 25.37 26.40
CA ILE A 718 -11.81 24.32 27.19
C ILE A 718 -10.77 23.31 27.70
N SER A 719 -9.88 22.85 26.82
CA SER A 719 -8.76 21.97 27.20
C SER A 719 -7.80 22.65 28.19
N GLY A 720 -7.51 23.94 28.01
CA GLY A 720 -6.70 24.73 28.94
C GLY A 720 -7.31 24.86 30.34
N LEU A 721 -8.60 25.17 30.43
CA LEU A 721 -9.34 25.26 31.70
C LEU A 721 -9.34 23.94 32.46
N LEU A 722 -9.58 22.82 31.75
CA LEU A 722 -9.55 21.49 32.34
C LEU A 722 -8.17 21.11 32.86
N ASN A 723 -7.10 21.50 32.16
CA ASN A 723 -5.73 21.26 32.63
C ASN A 723 -5.38 22.01 33.93
N VAL A 724 -6.03 23.15 34.19
CA VAL A 724 -5.88 23.93 35.44
C VAL A 724 -6.90 23.51 36.51
N GLY A 725 -7.86 22.64 36.17
CA GLY A 725 -8.87 22.14 37.10
C GLY A 725 -10.17 22.95 37.19
N ARG A 726 -10.41 23.88 36.26
CA ARG A 726 -11.62 24.73 36.21
C ARG A 726 -12.70 24.10 35.32
N SER A 727 -13.24 22.95 35.74
CA SER A 727 -14.21 22.18 34.95
C SER A 727 -15.56 22.91 34.73
N SER A 728 -16.05 23.65 35.72
CA SER A 728 -17.31 24.40 35.63
C SER A 728 -17.30 25.46 34.52
N GLU A 729 -16.23 26.23 34.40
CA GLU A 729 -16.06 27.22 33.35
C GLU A 729 -15.85 26.58 31.97
N ALA A 730 -15.17 25.43 31.91
CA ALA A 730 -15.04 24.67 30.68
C ALA A 730 -16.42 24.23 30.15
N ARG A 731 -17.32 23.82 31.04
CA ARG A 731 -18.71 23.47 30.70
C ARG A 731 -19.52 24.68 30.24
N ASN A 732 -19.39 25.82 30.91
CA ASN A 732 -20.06 27.05 30.49
C ASN A 732 -19.60 27.51 29.09
N LEU A 733 -18.31 27.36 28.76
CA LEU A 733 -17.81 27.67 27.42
C LEU A 733 -18.33 26.71 26.34
N LEU A 734 -18.55 25.43 26.66
CA LEU A 734 -19.18 24.49 25.73
C LEU A 734 -20.61 24.93 25.40
N LEU A 735 -21.39 25.35 26.40
CA LEU A 735 -22.73 25.88 26.20
C LEU A 735 -22.70 27.18 25.36
N GLN A 736 -21.78 28.08 25.66
CA GLN A 736 -21.60 29.32 24.88
C GLN A 736 -21.22 29.04 23.42
N MET A 737 -20.43 28.00 23.16
CA MET A 737 -20.07 27.56 21.80
C MET A 737 -21.32 27.15 21.01
N LEU A 738 -22.24 26.40 21.64
CA LEU A 738 -23.53 26.00 21.06
C LEU A 738 -24.46 27.20 20.82
N GLU A 739 -24.58 28.12 21.79
CA GLU A 739 -25.39 29.35 21.67
C GLU A 739 -24.95 30.23 20.48
N LYS A 740 -23.66 30.19 20.13
CA LYS A 740 -23.09 30.92 18.99
C LYS A 740 -23.22 30.17 17.66
N GLY A 741 -23.88 29.02 17.64
CA GLY A 741 -24.09 28.21 16.44
C GLY A 741 -22.84 27.46 15.98
N ILE A 742 -21.83 27.32 16.85
CA ILE A 742 -20.62 26.55 16.54
C ILE A 742 -20.82 25.14 17.14
N ALA A 743 -21.01 24.14 16.31
CA ALA A 743 -21.24 22.78 16.78
C ALA A 743 -19.95 22.13 17.32
N PRO A 744 -19.94 21.56 18.53
CA PRO A 744 -18.82 20.77 19.05
C PRO A 744 -18.55 19.56 18.16
N GLY A 745 -17.28 19.33 17.84
CA GLY A 745 -16.84 18.17 17.08
C GLY A 745 -16.28 17.06 17.98
N VAL A 746 -15.94 15.91 17.38
CA VAL A 746 -15.28 14.78 18.08
C VAL A 746 -14.02 15.23 18.83
N VAL A 747 -13.25 16.17 18.27
CA VAL A 747 -12.03 16.71 18.91
C VAL A 747 -12.36 17.47 20.20
N THR A 748 -13.47 18.22 20.22
CA THR A 748 -13.92 19.00 21.37
C THR A 748 -14.34 18.08 22.51
N TYR A 749 -15.21 17.10 22.26
CA TYR A 749 -15.60 16.11 23.27
C TYR A 749 -14.39 15.29 23.76
N ASN A 750 -13.51 14.86 22.86
CA ASN A 750 -12.29 14.12 23.26
C ASN A 750 -11.37 14.94 24.16
N ALA A 751 -11.26 16.27 23.94
CA ALA A 751 -10.50 17.14 24.82
C ALA A 751 -11.15 17.26 26.21
N ILE A 752 -12.48 17.38 26.26
CA ILE A 752 -13.24 17.46 27.51
C ILE A 752 -13.12 16.15 28.30
N LEU A 753 -13.38 15.02 27.67
CA LEU A 753 -13.28 13.69 28.27
C LEU A 753 -11.89 13.47 28.88
N ARG A 754 -10.81 13.73 28.12
CA ARG A 754 -9.43 13.64 28.64
C ARG A 754 -9.21 14.51 29.86
N GLY A 755 -9.69 15.76 29.82
CA GLY A 755 -9.54 16.70 30.92
C GLY A 755 -10.27 16.24 32.18
N LEU A 756 -11.52 15.79 32.06
CA LEU A 756 -12.33 15.33 33.19
C LEU A 756 -11.77 14.05 33.82
N PHE A 757 -11.31 13.08 33.02
CA PHE A 757 -10.64 11.88 33.55
C PHE A 757 -9.36 12.23 34.30
N LYS A 758 -8.56 13.19 33.79
CA LYS A 758 -7.35 13.66 34.49
C LYS A 758 -7.68 14.32 35.84
N LEU A 759 -8.83 14.97 35.96
CA LEU A 759 -9.34 15.54 37.21
C LEU A 759 -10.05 14.52 38.11
N GLN A 760 -10.10 13.24 37.71
CA GLN A 760 -10.83 12.16 38.40
C GLN A 760 -12.35 12.43 38.53
N LEU A 761 -12.91 13.27 37.65
CA LEU A 761 -14.35 13.55 37.59
C LEU A 761 -15.05 12.55 36.64
N THR A 762 -14.96 11.26 36.97
CA THR A 762 -15.40 10.16 36.10
C THR A 762 -16.90 10.24 35.74
N ASN A 763 -17.76 10.57 36.70
CA ASN A 763 -19.20 10.66 36.46
C ASN A 763 -19.56 11.78 35.48
N GLU A 764 -18.89 12.93 35.59
CA GLU A 764 -19.06 14.04 34.64
C GLU A 764 -18.54 13.65 33.26
N ALA A 765 -17.42 12.93 33.18
CA ALA A 765 -16.89 12.44 31.91
C ALA A 765 -17.86 11.50 31.19
N MET A 766 -18.48 10.56 31.91
CA MET A 766 -19.48 9.67 31.32
C MET A 766 -20.75 10.42 30.88
N ALA A 767 -21.20 11.41 31.65
CA ALA A 767 -22.32 12.25 31.24
C ALA A 767 -22.03 13.05 29.95
N VAL A 768 -20.80 13.56 29.78
CA VAL A 768 -20.36 14.23 28.55
C VAL A 768 -20.28 13.26 27.37
N PHE A 769 -19.95 11.99 27.61
CA PHE A 769 -20.00 10.97 26.57
C PHE A 769 -21.44 10.71 26.11
N ASP A 770 -22.39 10.61 27.04
CA ASP A 770 -23.80 10.45 26.69
C ASP A 770 -24.34 11.67 25.91
N GLU A 771 -23.93 12.88 26.30
CA GLU A 771 -24.24 14.13 25.58
C GLU A 771 -23.66 14.12 24.14
N MET A 772 -22.42 13.66 23.96
CA MET A 772 -21.81 13.49 22.64
C MET A 772 -22.64 12.58 21.73
N ILE A 773 -23.20 11.49 22.29
CA ILE A 773 -24.05 10.56 21.53
C ILE A 773 -25.42 11.18 21.26
N SER A 774 -26.03 11.91 22.20
CA SER A 774 -27.32 12.59 21.98
C SER A 774 -27.23 13.68 20.92
N ASP A 775 -26.09 14.36 20.83
CA ASP A 775 -25.83 15.40 19.85
C ASP A 775 -25.52 14.84 18.45
N GLY A 776 -25.54 13.51 18.29
CA GLY A 776 -25.32 12.82 17.02
C GLY A 776 -23.85 12.79 16.58
N VAL A 777 -22.91 13.08 17.49
CA VAL A 777 -21.47 13.06 17.21
C VAL A 777 -20.93 11.64 17.39
N ALA A 778 -20.54 11.00 16.29
CA ALA A 778 -20.07 9.61 16.32
C ALA A 778 -18.71 9.46 17.04
N ALA A 779 -18.68 8.63 18.08
CA ALA A 779 -17.45 8.25 18.77
C ALA A 779 -16.55 7.38 17.88
N GLY A 780 -15.24 7.66 17.91
CA GLY A 780 -14.22 6.90 17.18
C GLY A 780 -13.27 6.13 18.09
N SER A 781 -12.32 5.39 17.51
CA SER A 781 -11.31 4.63 18.27
C SER A 781 -10.55 5.46 19.31
N GLN A 782 -10.26 6.73 19.00
CA GLN A 782 -9.59 7.64 19.93
C GLN A 782 -10.48 8.01 21.12
N THR A 783 -11.78 8.18 20.93
CA THR A 783 -12.75 8.47 22.01
C THR A 783 -12.83 7.29 22.97
N TYR A 784 -12.98 6.08 22.45
CA TYR A 784 -13.02 4.87 23.28
C TYR A 784 -11.72 4.62 24.04
N SER A 785 -10.57 4.84 23.39
CA SER A 785 -9.27 4.76 24.06
C SER A 785 -9.16 5.75 25.24
N ILE A 786 -9.66 6.98 25.10
CA ILE A 786 -9.66 7.98 26.19
C ILE A 786 -10.50 7.50 27.36
N ILE A 787 -11.70 6.99 27.10
CA ILE A 787 -12.63 6.57 28.15
C ILE A 787 -12.09 5.36 28.89
N VAL A 788 -11.58 4.35 28.17
CA VAL A 788 -10.98 3.16 28.78
C VAL A 788 -9.74 3.51 29.60
N GLU A 789 -8.80 4.29 29.04
CA GLU A 789 -7.59 4.68 29.78
C GLU A 789 -7.98 5.49 31.03
N GLY A 790 -8.94 6.41 30.90
CA GLY A 790 -9.45 7.20 32.01
C GLY A 790 -10.17 6.40 33.10
N LEU A 791 -11.01 5.43 32.75
CA LEU A 791 -11.67 4.53 33.71
C LEU A 791 -10.65 3.65 34.44
N CYS A 792 -9.66 3.13 33.71
CA CYS A 792 -8.57 2.34 34.30
C CYS A 792 -7.71 3.16 35.26
N GLU A 793 -7.33 4.38 34.88
CA GLU A 793 -6.54 5.30 35.72
C GLU A 793 -7.31 5.79 36.94
N SER A 794 -8.64 5.85 36.86
CA SER A 794 -9.54 6.14 37.99
C SER A 794 -9.81 4.92 38.89
N GLY A 795 -9.19 3.75 38.60
CA GLY A 795 -9.38 2.50 39.34
C GLY A 795 -10.72 1.79 39.08
N GLN A 796 -11.55 2.28 38.15
CA GLN A 796 -12.86 1.71 37.83
C GLN A 796 -12.75 0.65 36.73
N ILE A 797 -12.04 -0.45 37.01
CA ILE A 797 -11.80 -1.54 36.03
C ILE A 797 -13.11 -2.20 35.61
N ASP A 798 -14.05 -2.43 36.53
CA ASP A 798 -15.36 -2.99 36.22
C ASP A 798 -16.17 -2.06 35.30
N GLY A 799 -16.04 -0.75 35.48
CA GLY A 799 -16.61 0.25 34.58
C GLY A 799 -16.00 0.17 33.18
N ALA A 800 -14.68 -0.02 33.07
CA ALA A 800 -14.00 -0.19 31.78
C ALA A 800 -14.44 -1.47 31.06
N LYS A 801 -14.60 -2.60 31.78
CA LYS A 801 -15.14 -3.86 31.23
C LYS A 801 -16.58 -3.70 30.75
N LYS A 802 -17.44 -3.09 31.59
CA LYS A 802 -18.82 -2.79 31.21
C LYS A 802 -18.88 -1.92 29.95
N PHE A 803 -18.03 -0.88 29.87
CA PHE A 803 -17.95 -0.02 28.70
C PHE A 803 -17.46 -0.78 27.46
N TRP A 804 -16.53 -1.72 27.62
CA TRP A 804 -16.10 -2.61 26.56
C TRP A 804 -17.27 -3.48 26.04
N ASP A 805 -18.00 -4.16 26.93
CA ASP A 805 -19.06 -5.10 26.57
C ASP A 805 -20.32 -4.41 26.01
N GLU A 806 -20.70 -3.26 26.58
CA GLU A 806 -21.96 -2.58 26.24
C GLU A 806 -21.80 -1.55 25.11
N VAL A 807 -20.62 -0.94 24.96
CA VAL A 807 -20.41 0.17 24.03
C VAL A 807 -19.39 -0.18 22.95
N ILE A 808 -18.15 -0.52 23.33
CA ILE A 808 -17.05 -0.68 22.36
C ILE A 808 -17.29 -1.90 21.46
N TRP A 809 -17.52 -3.08 22.06
CA TRP A 809 -17.71 -4.32 21.33
C TRP A 809 -18.91 -4.27 20.37
N PRO A 810 -20.11 -3.79 20.79
CA PRO A 810 -21.23 -3.63 19.88
C PRO A 810 -21.02 -2.56 18.80
N SER A 811 -20.22 -1.52 19.08
CA SER A 811 -19.96 -0.45 18.11
C SER A 811 -19.17 -0.89 16.88
N LYS A 812 -18.41 -2.00 16.97
CA LYS A 812 -17.48 -2.50 15.93
C LYS A 812 -16.37 -1.51 15.55
N ILE A 813 -16.15 -0.47 16.35
CA ILE A 813 -15.07 0.51 16.19
C ILE A 813 -14.02 0.18 17.27
N HIS A 814 -13.36 -0.96 17.10
CA HIS A 814 -12.29 -1.43 17.95
C HIS A 814 -11.14 -1.91 17.04
N ASP A 815 -10.06 -1.15 17.03
CA ASP A 815 -8.85 -1.45 16.28
C ASP A 815 -7.68 -1.71 17.25
N ASP A 816 -6.51 -1.95 16.70
CA ASP A 816 -5.28 -2.14 17.48
C ASP A 816 -5.03 -1.01 18.50
N PHE A 817 -5.51 0.21 18.24
CA PHE A 817 -5.33 1.34 19.13
C PHE A 817 -6.21 1.19 20.39
N VAL A 818 -7.45 0.75 20.22
CA VAL A 818 -8.37 0.48 21.34
C VAL A 818 -7.87 -0.70 22.18
N TYR A 819 -7.39 -1.78 21.54
CA TYR A 819 -6.83 -2.94 22.25
C TYR A 819 -5.59 -2.55 23.06
N ALA A 820 -4.68 -1.78 22.45
CA ALA A 820 -3.50 -1.27 23.13
C ALA A 820 -3.87 -0.39 24.33
N ALA A 821 -4.91 0.43 24.23
CA ALA A 821 -5.38 1.27 25.34
C ALA A 821 -5.92 0.43 26.52
N ILE A 822 -6.73 -0.60 26.25
CA ILE A 822 -7.24 -1.53 27.28
C ILE A 822 -6.08 -2.27 27.96
N LEU A 823 -5.20 -2.89 27.17
CA LEU A 823 -4.05 -3.63 27.69
C LEU A 823 -3.15 -2.75 28.55
N LYS A 824 -2.86 -1.53 28.09
CA LYS A 824 -2.04 -0.55 28.80
C LYS A 824 -2.72 -0.09 30.09
N GLY A 825 -4.03 0.19 30.04
CA GLY A 825 -4.84 0.55 31.20
C GLY A 825 -4.79 -0.52 32.29
N LEU A 826 -5.13 -1.77 31.93
CA LEU A 826 -5.10 -2.92 32.85
C LEU A 826 -3.69 -3.14 33.44
N CYS A 827 -2.64 -3.05 32.61
CA CYS A 827 -1.25 -3.20 33.05
C CYS A 827 -0.84 -2.12 34.06
N ARG A 828 -1.19 -0.85 33.80
CA ARG A 828 -0.88 0.28 34.69
C ARG A 828 -1.62 0.19 36.01
N SER A 829 -2.86 -0.27 36.00
CA SER A 829 -3.68 -0.46 37.21
C SER A 829 -3.29 -1.72 37.99
N GLY A 830 -2.23 -2.44 37.61
CA GLY A 830 -1.71 -3.60 38.35
C GLY A 830 -2.38 -4.95 38.02
N HIS A 831 -3.30 -4.98 37.06
CA HIS A 831 -4.08 -6.16 36.71
C HIS A 831 -3.46 -6.92 35.52
N LEU A 832 -2.20 -7.36 35.64
CA LEU A 832 -1.46 -8.01 34.54
C LEU A 832 -2.15 -9.29 34.05
N ASN A 833 -2.66 -10.13 34.96
CA ASN A 833 -3.33 -11.38 34.59
C ASN A 833 -4.58 -11.14 33.74
N GLU A 834 -5.34 -10.09 34.05
CA GLU A 834 -6.51 -9.70 33.25
C GLU A 834 -6.10 -9.16 31.89
N ALA A 835 -4.99 -8.41 31.80
CA ALA A 835 -4.45 -7.96 30.52
C ALA A 835 -4.00 -9.14 29.64
N ILE A 836 -3.35 -10.15 30.22
CA ILE A 836 -2.97 -11.37 29.49
C ILE A 836 -4.22 -12.13 29.03
N HIS A 837 -5.20 -12.29 29.93
CA HIS A 837 -6.47 -12.93 29.58
C HIS A 837 -7.16 -12.21 28.43
N PHE A 838 -7.26 -10.88 28.49
CA PHE A 838 -7.85 -10.07 27.43
C PHE A 838 -7.09 -10.21 26.10
N LEU A 839 -5.75 -10.23 26.13
CA LEU A 839 -4.94 -10.46 24.93
C LEU A 839 -5.25 -11.83 24.30
N TYR A 840 -5.38 -12.88 25.11
CA TYR A 840 -5.73 -14.21 24.63
C TYR A 840 -7.17 -14.29 24.14
N GLU A 841 -8.11 -13.64 24.82
CA GLU A 841 -9.51 -13.54 24.38
C GLU A 841 -9.62 -12.84 23.01
N LEU A 842 -8.80 -11.81 22.74
CA LEU A 842 -8.73 -11.19 21.42
C LEU A 842 -8.25 -12.19 20.36
N VAL A 843 -7.19 -12.95 20.65
CA VAL A 843 -6.65 -13.98 19.75
C VAL A 843 -7.67 -15.09 19.50
N ASP A 844 -8.32 -15.58 20.56
CA ASP A 844 -9.36 -16.61 20.50
C ASP A 844 -10.60 -16.14 19.72
N SER A 845 -10.89 -14.83 19.78
CA SER A 845 -11.94 -14.18 18.99
C SER A 845 -11.57 -13.96 17.51
N GLY A 846 -10.38 -14.40 17.08
CA GLY A 846 -9.90 -14.29 15.70
C GLY A 846 -9.40 -12.89 15.33
N VAL A 847 -9.15 -12.03 16.32
CA VAL A 847 -8.44 -10.76 16.12
C VAL A 847 -6.94 -11.07 16.03
N ASN A 848 -6.20 -10.32 15.21
CA ASN A 848 -4.75 -10.41 15.15
C ASN A 848 -4.14 -9.16 15.82
N PRO A 849 -3.88 -9.16 17.15
CA PRO A 849 -3.23 -8.04 17.82
C PRO A 849 -1.86 -7.78 17.20
N ASN A 850 -1.48 -6.52 17.05
CA ASN A 850 -0.18 -6.14 16.50
C ASN A 850 0.97 -6.28 17.52
N ILE A 851 2.22 -6.08 17.03
CA ILE A 851 3.46 -6.14 17.83
C ILE A 851 3.39 -5.22 19.07
N VAL A 852 2.74 -4.07 18.96
CA VAL A 852 2.61 -3.09 20.06
C VAL A 852 1.79 -3.67 21.21
N SER A 853 0.70 -4.38 20.91
CA SER A 853 -0.17 -4.99 21.93
C SER A 853 0.57 -6.05 22.76
N TYR A 854 1.35 -6.91 22.10
CA TYR A 854 2.23 -7.87 22.80
C TYR A 854 3.32 -7.17 23.61
N ASN A 855 3.98 -6.16 23.04
CA ASN A 855 5.04 -5.42 23.71
C ASN A 855 4.57 -4.70 24.99
N ILE A 856 3.31 -4.25 25.07
CA ILE A 856 2.73 -3.63 26.28
C ILE A 856 2.68 -4.63 27.44
N VAL A 857 2.19 -5.85 27.18
CA VAL A 857 2.05 -6.89 28.22
C VAL A 857 3.42 -7.46 28.60
N ILE A 858 4.31 -7.66 27.61
CA ILE A 858 5.70 -8.09 27.84
C ILE A 858 6.44 -7.05 28.71
N ASP A 859 6.34 -5.76 28.39
CA ASP A 859 6.99 -4.70 29.18
C ASP A 859 6.54 -4.71 30.64
N ARG A 860 5.23 -4.90 30.87
CA ARG A 860 4.71 -4.99 32.23
C ARG A 860 5.19 -6.25 32.95
N ALA A 861 5.15 -7.42 32.31
CA ALA A 861 5.68 -8.66 32.88
C ALA A 861 7.17 -8.54 33.22
N CYS A 862 7.97 -7.93 32.34
CA CYS A 862 9.37 -7.64 32.58
C CYS A 862 9.58 -6.72 33.80
N SER A 863 8.78 -5.65 33.91
CA SER A 863 8.87 -4.72 35.06
C SER A 863 8.54 -5.37 36.41
N LEU A 864 7.79 -6.47 36.40
CA LEU A 864 7.43 -7.24 37.60
C LEU A 864 8.39 -8.42 37.85
N GLY A 865 9.43 -8.60 37.02
CA GLY A 865 10.40 -9.71 37.13
C GLY A 865 9.85 -11.07 36.69
N MET A 866 8.70 -11.11 36.02
CA MET A 866 8.01 -12.33 35.58
C MET A 866 8.64 -12.86 34.28
N THR A 867 9.83 -13.44 34.40
CA THR A 867 10.65 -13.90 33.26
C THR A 867 9.95 -14.96 32.42
N ARG A 868 9.35 -15.97 33.06
CA ARG A 868 8.71 -17.09 32.38
C ARG A 868 7.53 -16.62 31.53
N GLU A 869 6.70 -15.77 32.09
CA GLU A 869 5.51 -15.21 31.46
C GLU A 869 5.89 -14.31 30.27
N ALA A 870 6.93 -13.47 30.42
CA ALA A 870 7.42 -12.63 29.34
C ALA A 870 7.87 -13.46 28.12
N TYR A 871 8.67 -14.50 28.32
CA TYR A 871 9.09 -15.39 27.23
C TYR A 871 7.94 -16.22 26.66
N GLN A 872 6.96 -16.60 27.48
CA GLN A 872 5.75 -17.29 27.00
C GLN A 872 4.95 -16.41 26.05
N ILE A 873 4.75 -15.14 26.39
CA ILE A 873 4.03 -14.18 25.53
C ILE A 873 4.78 -13.96 24.20
N VAL A 874 6.12 -13.93 24.21
CA VAL A 874 6.95 -13.87 22.98
C VAL A 874 6.78 -15.12 22.12
N GLY A 875 6.70 -16.30 22.74
CA GLY A 875 6.42 -17.54 22.02
C GLY A 875 5.05 -17.52 21.33
N GLU A 876 4.02 -17.02 22.01
CA GLU A 876 2.68 -16.85 21.43
C GLU A 876 2.66 -15.81 20.30
N MET A 877 3.37 -14.69 20.47
CA MET A 877 3.55 -13.69 19.42
C MET A 877 4.12 -14.32 18.12
N GLN A 878 5.12 -15.17 18.24
CA GLN A 878 5.72 -15.88 17.10
C GLN A 878 4.76 -16.91 16.47
N LYS A 879 4.01 -17.65 17.29
CA LYS A 879 2.99 -18.61 16.81
C LYS A 879 1.90 -17.91 15.99
N ASN A 880 1.56 -16.69 16.37
CA ASN A 880 0.58 -15.85 15.65
C ASN A 880 1.17 -15.11 14.44
N GLY A 881 2.39 -15.48 14.00
CA GLY A 881 3.01 -14.99 12.76
C GLY A 881 3.67 -13.62 12.85
N LEU A 882 3.89 -13.10 14.07
CA LEU A 882 4.56 -11.83 14.31
C LEU A 882 6.03 -12.06 14.70
N ASN A 883 6.94 -11.35 14.04
CA ASN A 883 8.37 -11.39 14.38
C ASN A 883 8.70 -10.34 15.44
N PRO A 884 9.36 -10.72 16.55
CA PRO A 884 9.85 -9.77 17.55
C PRO A 884 10.75 -8.70 16.94
N ASP A 885 10.46 -7.43 17.25
CA ASP A 885 11.21 -6.30 16.70
C ASP A 885 12.31 -5.81 17.66
N ALA A 886 13.08 -4.79 17.26
CA ALA A 886 14.13 -4.22 18.09
C ALA A 886 13.62 -3.62 19.41
N VAL A 887 12.32 -3.32 19.53
CA VAL A 887 11.69 -2.84 20.77
C VAL A 887 11.41 -4.03 21.67
N THR A 888 10.85 -5.13 21.14
CA THR A 888 10.61 -6.37 21.90
C THR A 888 11.88 -6.87 22.60
N TRP A 889 13.00 -6.92 21.86
CA TRP A 889 14.28 -7.37 22.44
C TRP A 889 14.83 -6.40 23.49
N ARG A 890 14.77 -5.09 23.25
CA ARG A 890 15.15 -4.07 24.25
C ARG A 890 14.29 -4.13 25.52
N THR A 891 13.02 -4.47 25.39
CA THR A 891 12.11 -4.63 26.53
C THR A 891 12.46 -5.86 27.36
N LEU A 892 12.89 -6.95 26.72
CA LEU A 892 13.37 -8.16 27.40
C LEU A 892 14.72 -7.95 28.09
N ASP A 893 15.60 -7.10 27.56
CA ASP A 893 16.88 -6.76 28.19
C ASP A 893 16.71 -6.20 29.62
N LYS A 894 15.55 -5.59 29.93
CA LYS A 894 15.22 -5.13 31.29
C LYS A 894 15.26 -6.27 32.33
N LEU A 895 14.91 -7.50 31.94
CA LEU A 895 14.99 -8.68 32.82
C LEU A 895 16.43 -9.03 33.20
N HIS A 896 17.37 -8.79 32.28
CA HIS A 896 18.80 -9.08 32.47
C HIS A 896 19.56 -7.93 33.16
N GLY A 897 19.00 -6.71 33.12
CA GLY A 897 19.55 -5.53 33.81
C GLY A 897 19.31 -5.51 35.33
N HIS A 898 18.29 -6.20 35.84
CA HIS A 898 17.98 -6.27 37.28
C HIS A 898 18.86 -7.26 38.07
N VAL A 899 19.80 -7.95 37.41
CA VAL A 899 20.74 -8.92 38.04
C VAL A 899 22.09 -8.28 38.41
N LYS A 900 22.24 -6.96 38.24
CA LYS A 900 23.40 -6.22 38.76
C LYS A 900 22.97 -5.25 39.86
N ASN A 901 22.88 -5.74 41.09
CA ASN A 901 23.15 -4.99 42.32
C ASN A 901 23.60 -5.96 43.41
#